data_AF-A0A1B6FVE6-F1
#
_entry.id   AF-A0A1B6FVE6-F1
#
_cell.length_a   1.000
_cell.length_b   1.000
_cell.length_c   1.000
_cell.angle_alpha   90.00
_cell.angle_beta   90.00
_cell.angle_gamma   90.00
#
_symmetry.space_group_name_H-M   'P 1'
#
loop_
_entity.id
_entity.type
_entity.pdbx_description
1 polymer ?
#
loop_
_entity_poly.entity_id
_entity_poly.type
_entity_poly.pdbx_seq_one_letter_code
_entity_poly.pdbx_strand_id
1 'polypeptide(L)'
;EIKIRQHRLLAEADQTTPAHIDQIIKSGFSMSDIKGLHRDYSEDAVEADEMMLNATPSTRRKKQPARPPRKGSLSRNEDMPQMMNGTLEPGKMNRSTSELDLNRYNAEGQLMQDKDDKKKRGRSPFRFFSRKRDASADERNKKAKTPEPTMDRSPGMTRPTNLSVRNPQIKVSSTDLKIVPPQIPERNAPKTMSVAAPTGVESIGNEIYDGECLKLINEYFYGIRIFPGQDPTHVYVGWVTTQFHLHSKDFNQSRVRKSTVHIMDEYGRVVDSLNRQSCYMLRADELYNEVTQDATGKGTSQGMFIGCFVDVATGYMTFTCEGKETNHKYKMEPETKLFPAVFVEATSKEILQIELGRTSTTLPLSTAVLQNSERHVTPQFPPRLKVQCLKPHQWARVPNVSLQVHALKLSDIRGWSMLCEDPVSMLALHIPEEDRCIDILELIEMEKLLSFHAHTLTLYSALCYQSNYRAAHALCQHVDQKQLLYAIRSEFMSGPLRRGFYDLLISLHLESHATTMETCKNEYIIPIGPELKELYQDPEMGHSLRSLKTESVQPQMKMTDIAESVDNIRSLYSPYFPLDVVRNFVMAALDEAVQINQLHNRDPVGGSNENLFLPLLKLVDRLLLVGVLTDEDVIKLLIMFDPETWDPTFEKEGKDEHRKGLFNMKMAEGAKLQMCCLLHHLCDMQLRHRVESIISYSHDFVGDLQADQLQRYVDIKQSDLPSAIAAKKTREFRCPPREQMNAILGFKNLEEDDTENCPCGNDLRESLNGFHERLMKHVSLVALQEPSAEETPTDETTKPGVLKRLYNFINAVKELEEPPKEEEVEVKKTPEEVFRKILIATIVKWAEETQIETPKLVREMFSLLVRQYDSVGELVRALEKTYVINAKTKNDAALMWVGLSQIRALLPVQMSEEEQGLM
;
A
#
# COMPACT_ATOMS: atom_id res chain seq x y z
N GLU A 1 -44.60 9.76 27.68
CA GLU A 1 -45.06 9.44 26.32
C GLU A 1 -45.04 7.94 26.01
N ILE A 2 -43.89 7.26 26.05
CA ILE A 2 -43.70 5.85 25.64
C ILE A 2 -44.86 4.92 26.04
N LYS A 3 -45.27 4.86 27.31
CA LYS A 3 -46.40 4.00 27.77
C LYS A 3 -47.75 4.25 27.05
N ILE A 4 -47.99 5.48 26.57
CA ILE A 4 -49.19 5.84 25.79
C ILE A 4 -49.07 5.33 24.35
N ARG A 5 -47.87 5.41 23.75
CA ARG A 5 -47.57 4.82 22.44
C ARG A 5 -47.62 3.29 22.49
N GLN A 6 -47.01 2.66 23.49
CA GLN A 6 -47.12 1.22 23.73
C GLN A 6 -48.58 0.78 23.87
N HIS A 7 -49.41 1.50 24.65
CA HIS A 7 -50.84 1.20 24.77
C HIS A 7 -51.60 1.42 23.44
N ARG A 8 -51.18 2.38 22.60
CA ARG A 8 -51.75 2.54 21.25
C ARG A 8 -51.37 1.38 20.34
N LEU A 9 -50.10 1.01 20.27
CA LEU A 9 -49.59 -0.11 19.46
C LEU A 9 -50.20 -1.45 19.89
N LEU A 10 -50.37 -1.67 21.21
CA LEU A 10 -51.11 -2.81 21.74
C LEU A 10 -52.59 -2.78 21.32
N ALA A 11 -53.26 -1.62 21.44
CA ALA A 11 -54.66 -1.48 21.00
C ALA A 11 -54.82 -1.64 19.48
N GLU A 12 -53.82 -1.31 18.67
CA GLU A 12 -53.78 -1.50 17.22
C GLU A 12 -53.49 -2.98 16.83
N ALA A 13 -52.66 -3.68 17.62
CA ALA A 13 -52.48 -5.13 17.52
C ALA A 13 -53.75 -5.91 17.92
N ASP A 14 -54.41 -5.50 19.00
CA ASP A 14 -55.69 -6.05 19.46
C ASP A 14 -56.87 -5.69 18.52
N GLN A 15 -56.73 -4.66 17.67
CA GLN A 15 -57.71 -4.31 16.63
C GLN A 15 -57.46 -4.98 15.26
N THR A 16 -56.23 -5.44 14.99
CA THR A 16 -55.90 -6.14 13.73
C THR A 16 -56.10 -7.66 13.83
N THR A 17 -56.01 -8.23 15.03
CA THR A 17 -56.23 -9.66 15.28
C THR A 17 -57.69 -10.19 15.19
N PRO A 18 -58.77 -9.42 15.43
CA PRO A 18 -60.14 -9.96 15.39
C PRO A 18 -60.63 -10.32 13.98
N ALA A 19 -60.22 -9.55 12.97
CA ALA A 19 -60.75 -9.65 11.61
C ALA A 19 -60.37 -10.97 10.90
N HIS A 20 -59.19 -11.51 11.21
CA HIS A 20 -58.68 -12.72 10.54
C HIS A 20 -59.31 -14.02 11.07
N ILE A 21 -59.72 -14.04 12.34
CA ILE A 21 -60.34 -15.21 12.98
C ILE A 21 -61.79 -15.38 12.50
N ASP A 22 -62.53 -14.28 12.42
CA ASP A 22 -63.96 -14.30 12.10
C ASP A 22 -64.23 -14.70 10.62
N GLN A 23 -63.27 -14.47 9.72
CA GLN A 23 -63.31 -15.01 8.35
C GLN A 23 -63.02 -16.51 8.26
N ILE A 24 -62.07 -17.04 9.06
CA ILE A 24 -61.76 -18.48 9.09
C ILE A 24 -62.95 -19.28 9.66
N ILE A 25 -63.57 -18.79 10.73
CA ILE A 25 -64.74 -19.46 11.34
C ILE A 25 -65.94 -19.49 10.36
N LYS A 26 -66.07 -18.49 9.47
CA LYS A 26 -67.13 -18.43 8.46
C LYS A 26 -66.80 -19.16 7.15
N SER A 27 -65.53 -19.51 6.89
CA SER A 27 -65.13 -20.28 5.69
C SER A 27 -65.15 -21.80 5.88
N GLY A 28 -65.36 -22.28 7.12
CA GLY A 28 -65.52 -23.71 7.42
C GLY A 28 -64.24 -24.54 7.40
N PHE A 29 -63.06 -23.90 7.32
CA PHE A 29 -61.76 -24.58 7.31
C PHE A 29 -61.35 -25.09 8.69
N SER A 30 -60.85 -26.33 8.76
CA SER A 30 -60.35 -26.93 10.00
C SER A 30 -58.83 -26.87 10.07
N MET A 31 -58.28 -26.76 11.29
CA MET A 31 -56.83 -26.74 11.53
C MET A 31 -56.16 -28.11 11.23
N SER A 32 -56.93 -29.12 10.83
CA SER A 32 -56.45 -30.38 10.26
C SER A 32 -55.88 -30.24 8.85
N ASP A 33 -56.33 -29.24 8.09
CA ASP A 33 -56.28 -29.30 6.62
C ASP A 33 -54.99 -28.67 6.06
N ILE A 34 -54.24 -27.95 6.91
CA ILE A 34 -53.00 -27.22 6.57
C ILE A 34 -51.76 -28.05 6.95
N LYS A 35 -51.70 -29.31 6.49
CA LYS A 35 -50.53 -30.20 6.61
C LYS A 35 -50.05 -30.82 5.30
N GLY A 36 -50.64 -30.43 4.16
CA GLY A 36 -50.32 -30.96 2.83
C GLY A 36 -49.52 -30.04 1.90
N LEU A 37 -49.18 -28.81 2.31
CA LEU A 37 -48.68 -27.76 1.39
C LEU A 37 -47.40 -27.05 1.88
N HIS A 38 -46.28 -27.79 1.91
CA HIS A 38 -45.02 -27.31 1.32
C HIS A 38 -43.92 -28.39 1.34
N ARG A 39 -43.78 -29.08 0.20
CA ARG A 39 -42.50 -29.36 -0.47
C ARG A 39 -42.78 -30.12 -1.76
N ASP A 40 -42.53 -29.47 -2.89
CA ASP A 40 -41.90 -30.06 -4.07
C ASP A 40 -41.49 -28.95 -5.03
N TYR A 41 -40.21 -28.94 -5.39
CA TYR A 41 -39.65 -28.45 -6.64
C TYR A 41 -38.29 -29.15 -6.80
N SER A 42 -38.05 -29.72 -7.99
CA SER A 42 -37.14 -30.85 -8.16
C SER A 42 -35.69 -30.49 -8.49
N GLU A 43 -34.78 -31.40 -8.16
CA GLU A 43 -33.70 -31.83 -9.07
C GLU A 43 -33.69 -33.38 -9.10
N ASP A 44 -33.11 -33.96 -10.15
CA ASP A 44 -33.45 -35.30 -10.65
C ASP A 44 -32.31 -36.34 -10.60
N ALA A 45 -32.67 -37.61 -10.78
CA ALA A 45 -31.82 -38.82 -10.94
C ALA A 45 -31.08 -39.34 -9.67
N VAL A 46 -30.75 -40.63 -9.53
CA VAL A 46 -30.70 -41.75 -10.51
C VAL A 46 -31.39 -43.03 -9.98
N GLU A 47 -31.77 -43.90 -10.92
CA GLU A 47 -32.42 -45.23 -10.90
C GLU A 47 -32.09 -46.24 -9.76
N ALA A 48 -33.09 -47.07 -9.36
CA ALA A 48 -33.12 -48.53 -9.66
C ALA A 48 -34.25 -49.33 -8.92
N ASP A 49 -35.00 -50.15 -9.67
CA ASP A 49 -35.69 -51.44 -9.42
C ASP A 49 -36.28 -51.81 -8.02
N GLU A 50 -37.62 -51.92 -7.93
CA GLU A 50 -38.46 -53.16 -7.94
C GLU A 50 -38.82 -53.70 -6.53
N MET A 51 -40.05 -53.48 -6.05
CA MET A 51 -41.25 -54.34 -6.19
C MET A 51 -41.27 -55.63 -5.33
N MET A 52 -42.13 -55.70 -4.30
CA MET A 52 -43.33 -56.57 -4.28
C MET A 52 -44.11 -56.59 -2.93
N LEU A 53 -45.45 -56.53 -3.05
CA LEU A 53 -46.51 -57.16 -2.22
C LEU A 53 -46.64 -56.94 -0.69
N ASN A 54 -47.59 -56.06 -0.34
CA ASN A 54 -48.85 -56.36 0.39
C ASN A 54 -48.92 -57.49 1.45
N ALA A 55 -49.37 -57.15 2.67
CA ALA A 55 -50.60 -57.71 3.29
C ALA A 55 -50.97 -57.07 4.66
N THR A 56 -52.23 -57.27 5.09
CA THR A 56 -52.88 -56.80 6.33
C THR A 56 -53.14 -57.98 7.32
N PRO A 57 -53.95 -57.89 8.41
CA PRO A 57 -53.68 -57.14 9.65
C PRO A 57 -53.96 -57.94 10.96
N SER A 58 -53.81 -57.26 12.12
CA SER A 58 -54.68 -57.41 13.33
C SER A 58 -54.62 -58.65 14.27
N THR A 59 -53.88 -58.50 15.39
CA THR A 59 -54.27 -58.79 16.80
C THR A 59 -54.25 -60.21 17.47
N ARG A 60 -53.47 -60.25 18.59
CA ARG A 60 -53.83 -60.66 19.99
C ARG A 60 -53.59 -62.09 20.56
N ARG A 61 -52.99 -62.09 21.78
CA ARG A 61 -52.88 -63.13 22.85
C ARG A 61 -51.79 -64.22 22.61
N LYS A 62 -51.13 -64.83 23.63
CA LYS A 62 -51.42 -65.02 25.08
C LYS A 62 -50.13 -65.46 25.86
N LYS A 63 -49.84 -64.92 27.08
CA LYS A 63 -49.06 -65.54 28.22
C LYS A 63 -47.57 -66.00 27.98
N GLN A 64 -46.60 -66.06 28.92
CA GLN A 64 -46.44 -65.63 30.36
C GLN A 64 -44.91 -65.33 30.69
N PRO A 65 -44.26 -65.52 31.89
CA PRO A 65 -43.52 -64.42 32.57
C PRO A 65 -42.01 -64.62 32.94
N ALA A 66 -41.34 -63.54 33.39
CA ALA A 66 -40.18 -63.57 34.33
C ALA A 66 -39.93 -62.19 35.04
N ARG A 67 -39.10 -62.17 36.10
CA ARG A 67 -38.72 -61.06 37.03
C ARG A 67 -37.45 -61.51 37.83
N PRO A 68 -36.81 -60.76 38.77
CA PRO A 68 -36.86 -59.33 39.20
C PRO A 68 -35.40 -58.74 39.33
N PRO A 69 -34.96 -57.92 40.32
CA PRO A 69 -35.54 -56.80 41.12
C PRO A 69 -34.77 -55.45 40.94
N ARG A 70 -34.78 -54.55 41.95
CA ARG A 70 -34.48 -53.09 41.90
C ARG A 70 -33.82 -52.60 43.22
N LYS A 71 -33.19 -51.39 43.20
CA LYS A 71 -32.84 -50.46 44.34
C LYS A 71 -31.69 -50.81 45.31
N GLY A 72 -31.01 -49.76 45.84
CA GLY A 72 -30.67 -49.71 47.29
C GLY A 72 -29.41 -48.98 47.79
N SER A 73 -29.46 -47.64 47.92
CA SER A 73 -28.78 -46.75 48.90
C SER A 73 -27.83 -47.26 50.03
N LEU A 74 -26.65 -46.62 50.12
CA LEU A 74 -25.96 -46.00 51.30
C LEU A 74 -25.50 -46.79 52.56
N SER A 75 -24.34 -46.34 53.09
CA SER A 75 -23.81 -46.45 54.48
C SER A 75 -23.32 -47.84 54.97
N ARG A 76 -22.45 -47.99 55.99
CA ARG A 76 -21.34 -47.18 56.60
C ARG A 76 -20.59 -48.09 57.63
N ASN A 77 -19.34 -47.76 57.99
CA ASN A 77 -18.47 -48.37 59.04
C ASN A 77 -17.86 -49.74 58.65
N GLU A 78 -16.54 -49.94 58.68
CA GLU A 78 -15.51 -49.92 59.77
C GLU A 78 -15.38 -51.28 60.47
N ASP A 79 -14.28 -52.02 60.22
CA ASP A 79 -13.26 -52.30 61.25
C ASP A 79 -11.94 -52.92 60.68
N MET A 80 -10.89 -52.96 61.51
CA MET A 80 -9.51 -53.50 61.27
C MET A 80 -9.32 -54.92 61.89
N PRO A 81 -8.15 -55.64 61.86
CA PRO A 81 -6.78 -55.27 61.43
C PRO A 81 -5.98 -56.32 60.57
N GLN A 82 -4.75 -55.94 60.16
CA GLN A 82 -3.49 -56.75 60.00
C GLN A 82 -3.52 -58.15 59.29
N MET A 83 -2.67 -58.51 58.31
CA MET A 83 -1.20 -58.63 58.41
C MET A 83 -0.50 -59.08 57.08
N MET A 84 0.82 -58.82 56.97
CA MET A 84 1.90 -59.53 56.20
C MET A 84 1.94 -59.68 54.64
N ASN A 85 3.11 -59.29 54.09
CA ASN A 85 3.91 -59.84 52.97
C ASN A 85 3.29 -60.28 51.62
N GLY A 86 3.86 -59.76 50.50
CA GLY A 86 4.19 -60.62 49.35
C GLY A 86 4.17 -60.03 47.92
N THR A 87 5.33 -59.59 47.43
CA THR A 87 5.80 -59.63 46.01
C THR A 87 5.00 -59.01 44.82
N LEU A 88 5.78 -58.30 43.98
CA LEU A 88 5.64 -58.09 42.51
C LEU A 88 4.66 -57.03 41.94
N GLU A 89 5.29 -56.04 41.30
CA GLU A 89 4.94 -55.23 40.11
C GLU A 89 3.94 -55.85 39.09
N PRO A 90 3.30 -55.05 38.17
CA PRO A 90 3.60 -53.64 37.83
C PRO A 90 2.40 -52.66 37.68
N GLY A 91 2.70 -51.35 37.59
CA GLY A 91 2.07 -50.50 36.56
C GLY A 91 1.41 -49.15 36.92
N LYS A 92 2.02 -48.06 36.44
CA LYS A 92 1.44 -46.80 35.91
C LYS A 92 0.58 -45.83 36.77
N MET A 93 0.89 -44.55 36.54
CA MET A 93 0.07 -43.31 36.56
C MET A 93 0.02 -42.39 37.81
N ASN A 94 0.37 -41.13 37.53
CA ASN A 94 -0.20 -39.86 38.01
C ASN A 94 -0.04 -39.42 39.48
N ARG A 95 0.91 -38.51 39.71
CA ARG A 95 0.69 -37.06 39.98
C ARG A 95 2.04 -36.32 39.81
N SER A 96 2.16 -35.09 39.30
CA SER A 96 1.37 -33.85 39.45
C SER A 96 1.63 -33.10 40.77
N THR A 97 2.75 -32.37 40.81
CA THR A 97 3.11 -31.22 41.66
C THR A 97 4.33 -30.58 40.98
N SER A 98 4.30 -29.34 40.48
CA SER A 98 4.46 -28.07 41.22
C SER A 98 5.80 -27.99 41.96
N GLU A 99 6.59 -26.92 41.99
CA GLU A 99 6.65 -25.55 41.45
C GLU A 99 7.70 -24.87 42.38
N LEU A 100 8.32 -23.73 42.01
CA LEU A 100 9.18 -22.90 42.90
C LEU A 100 10.48 -23.61 43.37
N ASP A 101 11.55 -22.95 43.81
CA ASP A 101 12.02 -21.56 43.61
C ASP A 101 13.58 -21.64 43.58
N LEU A 102 14.31 -20.98 42.67
CA LEU A 102 14.67 -19.55 42.66
C LEU A 102 15.74 -19.15 43.70
N ASN A 103 16.91 -18.71 43.19
CA ASN A 103 18.06 -18.15 43.91
C ASN A 103 18.87 -19.16 44.79
N ARG A 104 20.15 -18.90 45.13
CA ARG A 104 20.92 -17.64 45.08
C ARG A 104 22.42 -17.84 44.79
N TYR A 105 23.02 -16.80 44.21
CA TYR A 105 24.44 -16.50 44.00
C TYR A 105 25.49 -17.17 44.92
N ASN A 106 26.60 -17.56 44.30
CA ASN A 106 27.96 -17.13 44.67
C ASN A 106 28.80 -17.00 43.37
N ALA A 107 29.48 -15.87 43.17
CA ALA A 107 30.94 -15.68 43.33
C ALA A 107 31.77 -16.50 42.32
N GLU A 108 32.40 -15.87 41.32
CA GLU A 108 33.78 -15.33 41.39
C GLU A 108 34.84 -16.40 41.76
N GLY A 109 35.87 -16.69 40.94
CA GLY A 109 36.24 -16.17 39.62
C GLY A 109 37.64 -16.64 39.19
N GLN A 110 38.21 -16.03 38.13
CA GLN A 110 39.59 -16.16 37.63
C GLN A 110 39.93 -17.47 36.83
N LEU A 111 40.36 -17.40 35.55
CA LEU A 111 41.74 -17.28 34.98
C LEU A 111 42.61 -18.55 35.21
N MET A 112 43.43 -19.08 34.28
CA MET A 112 43.83 -18.72 32.89
C MET A 112 44.59 -19.92 32.24
N GLN A 113 44.69 -19.98 30.89
CA GLN A 113 45.74 -20.68 30.09
C GLN A 113 45.84 -22.24 30.17
N ASP A 114 46.35 -23.01 29.19
CA ASP A 114 46.85 -22.72 27.82
C ASP A 114 46.80 -23.96 26.85
N LYS A 115 46.88 -23.70 25.53
CA LYS A 115 47.35 -24.55 24.37
C LYS A 115 46.82 -25.99 24.05
N ASP A 116 46.40 -26.13 22.78
CA ASP A 116 46.69 -27.16 21.73
C ASP A 116 47.06 -28.64 22.11
N ASP A 117 46.65 -29.71 21.37
CA ASP A 117 46.74 -29.81 19.90
C ASP A 117 45.88 -30.92 19.20
N LYS A 118 45.46 -30.64 17.94
CA LYS A 118 45.17 -31.50 16.76
C LYS A 118 44.34 -32.83 16.79
N LYS A 119 43.38 -32.88 15.83
CA LYS A 119 42.84 -34.01 15.00
C LYS A 119 41.75 -34.97 15.54
N LYS A 120 40.54 -34.91 14.92
CA LYS A 120 39.98 -35.96 14.01
C LYS A 120 38.67 -35.54 13.30
N ARG A 121 38.19 -36.38 12.35
CA ARG A 121 37.07 -36.14 11.40
C ARG A 121 35.73 -36.74 11.87
N GLY A 122 34.60 -36.18 11.39
CA GLY A 122 33.26 -36.80 11.35
C GLY A 122 32.14 -35.75 11.44
N ARG A 123 31.62 -35.16 10.35
CA ARG A 123 30.83 -35.68 9.20
C ARG A 123 29.34 -35.90 9.53
N SER A 124 28.46 -35.25 8.76
CA SER A 124 27.02 -35.13 8.97
C SER A 124 26.19 -36.38 8.56
N PRO A 125 24.99 -36.59 9.16
CA PRO A 125 24.10 -37.69 8.82
C PRO A 125 22.94 -37.27 7.90
N PHE A 126 22.92 -37.73 6.64
CA PHE A 126 21.74 -37.75 5.78
C PHE A 126 21.76 -38.95 4.82
N ARG A 127 20.70 -39.78 4.87
CA ARG A 127 20.07 -40.61 3.81
C ARG A 127 19.64 -42.02 4.26
N PHE A 128 18.35 -42.29 4.11
CA PHE A 128 17.73 -43.47 3.44
C PHE A 128 16.35 -42.97 2.93
N PHE A 129 15.71 -43.48 1.87
CA PHE A 129 15.83 -44.72 1.07
C PHE A 129 16.19 -44.36 -0.41
N SER A 130 16.72 -45.19 -1.34
CA SER A 130 16.57 -46.62 -1.70
C SER A 130 15.27 -46.95 -2.48
N ARG A 131 15.26 -47.60 -3.67
CA ARG A 131 16.32 -48.04 -4.64
C ARG A 131 15.69 -48.60 -5.94
N LYS A 132 16.53 -48.83 -6.98
CA LYS A 132 16.43 -49.77 -8.15
C LYS A 132 16.02 -49.07 -9.48
N ARG A 133 16.82 -49.03 -10.57
CA ARG A 133 17.42 -50.06 -11.49
C ARG A 133 16.36 -50.80 -12.33
N ASP A 134 16.52 -51.05 -13.64
CA ASP A 134 17.71 -51.12 -14.54
C ASP A 134 17.53 -50.25 -15.84
N ALA A 135 18.57 -49.68 -16.48
CA ALA A 135 19.37 -50.16 -17.65
C ALA A 135 18.56 -50.49 -18.95
N SER A 136 19.00 -50.22 -20.20
CA SER A 136 20.34 -49.89 -20.77
C SER A 136 20.32 -49.29 -22.20
N ALA A 137 21.38 -48.58 -22.61
CA ALA A 137 21.97 -48.49 -23.99
C ALA A 137 21.16 -47.77 -25.13
N ASP A 138 21.76 -47.09 -26.14
CA ASP A 138 23.15 -46.62 -26.29
C ASP A 138 23.34 -45.39 -27.24
N GLU A 139 24.57 -44.88 -27.24
CA GLU A 139 25.31 -43.87 -28.00
C GLU A 139 24.93 -43.32 -29.42
N ARG A 140 25.32 -42.02 -29.62
CA ARG A 140 26.13 -41.40 -30.74
C ARG A 140 25.53 -40.43 -31.80
N ASN A 141 26.03 -39.17 -31.69
CA ASN A 141 26.69 -38.33 -32.71
C ASN A 141 25.94 -37.44 -33.76
N LYS A 142 26.19 -36.12 -33.61
CA LYS A 142 26.72 -35.13 -34.61
C LYS A 142 25.80 -34.35 -35.59
N LYS A 143 26.00 -33.01 -35.49
CA LYS A 143 26.15 -31.99 -36.56
C LYS A 143 24.94 -31.53 -37.41
N ALA A 144 24.38 -30.38 -36.99
CA ALA A 144 24.54 -29.05 -37.61
C ALA A 144 23.88 -28.65 -38.97
N LYS A 145 23.67 -27.33 -39.06
CA LYS A 145 23.28 -26.44 -40.19
C LYS A 145 21.80 -26.25 -40.53
N THR A 146 21.54 -24.99 -40.91
CA THR A 146 20.30 -24.35 -41.38
C THR A 146 19.99 -24.65 -42.85
N PRO A 147 18.78 -24.30 -43.31
CA PRO A 147 18.65 -23.60 -44.59
C PRO A 147 17.62 -22.44 -44.62
N GLU A 148 17.99 -21.36 -45.31
CA GLU A 148 17.15 -20.46 -46.12
C GLU A 148 17.27 -20.89 -47.62
N PRO A 149 16.60 -20.31 -48.66
CA PRO A 149 15.78 -19.08 -48.76
C PRO A 149 14.34 -19.39 -49.32
N THR A 150 13.56 -18.64 -50.14
CA THR A 150 13.80 -17.57 -51.15
C THR A 150 12.52 -16.76 -51.51
N MET A 151 12.68 -15.77 -52.39
CA MET A 151 11.70 -14.85 -53.03
C MET A 151 10.78 -15.59 -54.06
N ASP A 152 9.82 -15.01 -54.82
CA ASP A 152 9.73 -13.66 -55.42
C ASP A 152 8.32 -13.27 -55.99
N ARG A 153 8.15 -11.98 -56.31
CA ARG A 153 7.21 -11.31 -57.28
C ARG A 153 5.71 -11.07 -57.02
N SER A 154 5.27 -9.92 -57.56
CA SER A 154 3.91 -9.36 -57.74
C SER A 154 3.59 -9.27 -59.27
N PRO A 155 2.59 -8.52 -59.82
CA PRO A 155 1.55 -7.61 -59.26
C PRO A 155 0.11 -7.82 -59.81
N GLY A 156 -0.87 -7.01 -59.38
CA GLY A 156 -2.21 -6.93 -60.00
C GLY A 156 -3.19 -6.02 -59.23
N MET A 157 -4.11 -5.34 -59.93
CA MET A 157 -5.02 -4.33 -59.35
C MET A 157 -6.50 -4.63 -59.63
N THR A 158 -7.39 -4.49 -58.63
CA THR A 158 -8.81 -4.10 -58.78
C THR A 158 -9.52 -3.88 -57.43
N ARG A 159 -10.63 -3.14 -57.46
CA ARG A 159 -11.65 -2.91 -56.40
C ARG A 159 -13.03 -2.92 -57.13
N PRO A 160 -14.21 -2.97 -56.46
CA PRO A 160 -14.48 -3.15 -55.03
C PRO A 160 -15.56 -4.23 -54.73
N THR A 161 -15.86 -4.48 -53.44
CA THR A 161 -17.23 -4.55 -52.87
C THR A 161 -17.19 -4.79 -51.34
N ASN A 162 -18.31 -4.52 -50.66
CA ASN A 162 -18.46 -4.70 -49.21
C ASN A 162 -18.75 -6.17 -48.84
N LEU A 163 -18.28 -6.62 -47.67
CA LEU A 163 -18.99 -7.56 -46.80
C LEU A 163 -18.37 -7.58 -45.39
N SER A 164 -19.18 -7.84 -44.35
CA SER A 164 -18.76 -7.80 -42.95
C SER A 164 -18.60 -9.20 -42.34
N VAL A 165 -17.40 -9.52 -41.82
CA VAL A 165 -17.10 -10.69 -40.98
C VAL A 165 -16.13 -10.21 -39.89
N ARG A 166 -16.59 -9.91 -38.67
CA ARG A 166 -16.88 -10.84 -37.56
C ARG A 166 -15.60 -11.48 -36.98
N ASN A 167 -14.96 -10.77 -36.04
CA ASN A 167 -13.82 -11.28 -35.27
C ASN A 167 -14.20 -12.52 -34.43
N PRO A 168 -13.27 -13.47 -34.22
CA PRO A 168 -13.47 -14.59 -33.30
C PRO A 168 -13.40 -14.11 -31.84
N GLN A 169 -14.40 -14.50 -31.03
CA GLN A 169 -14.37 -14.28 -29.58
C GLN A 169 -13.52 -15.35 -28.89
N ILE A 170 -12.35 -14.96 -28.38
CA ILE A 170 -11.61 -15.76 -27.41
C ILE A 170 -12.28 -15.58 -26.04
N LYS A 171 -12.82 -16.66 -25.47
CA LYS A 171 -13.38 -16.65 -24.11
C LYS A 171 -12.24 -16.63 -23.10
N VAL A 172 -12.14 -15.56 -22.31
CA VAL A 172 -11.29 -15.51 -21.12
C VAL A 172 -12.07 -16.11 -19.95
N SER A 173 -11.49 -17.09 -19.25
CA SER A 173 -12.09 -17.75 -18.09
C SER A 173 -11.76 -17.00 -16.80
N SER A 174 -12.77 -16.41 -16.16
CA SER A 174 -12.66 -15.76 -14.84
C SER A 174 -12.64 -16.80 -13.72
N THR A 175 -11.47 -17.01 -13.09
CA THR A 175 -11.32 -17.87 -11.90
C THR A 175 -11.20 -17.04 -10.63
N ASP A 176 -12.34 -16.62 -10.07
CA ASP A 176 -12.40 -15.92 -8.77
C ASP A 176 -12.27 -16.89 -7.59
N LEU A 177 -11.30 -16.63 -6.70
CA LEU A 177 -11.12 -17.37 -5.46
C LEU A 177 -12.00 -16.80 -4.33
N LYS A 178 -13.27 -17.23 -4.28
CA LYS A 178 -14.13 -16.99 -3.11
C LYS A 178 -13.75 -17.93 -1.96
N ILE A 179 -13.15 -17.37 -0.90
CA ILE A 179 -12.84 -18.10 0.33
C ILE A 179 -14.15 -18.37 1.10
N VAL A 180 -14.44 -19.65 1.36
CA VAL A 180 -15.63 -20.10 2.09
C VAL A 180 -15.27 -20.44 3.55
N PRO A 181 -15.94 -19.87 4.57
CA PRO A 181 -15.74 -20.27 5.97
C PRO A 181 -16.28 -21.69 6.23
N PRO A 182 -15.63 -22.50 7.08
CA PRO A 182 -16.11 -23.85 7.42
C PRO A 182 -17.38 -23.79 8.28
N GLN A 183 -18.34 -24.68 7.97
CA GLN A 183 -19.56 -24.82 8.76
C GLN A 183 -19.30 -25.51 10.11
N ILE A 184 -19.95 -25.01 11.16
CA ILE A 184 -19.94 -25.60 12.51
C ILE A 184 -21.28 -26.33 12.70
N PRO A 185 -21.32 -27.56 13.28
CA PRO A 185 -22.57 -28.29 13.46
C PRO A 185 -23.53 -27.61 14.44
N GLU A 186 -24.76 -27.30 14.00
CA GLU A 186 -25.80 -26.79 14.89
C GLU A 186 -26.25 -27.84 15.91
N ARG A 187 -26.48 -27.41 17.15
CA ARG A 187 -26.91 -28.25 18.27
C ARG A 187 -28.32 -27.86 18.70
N ASN A 188 -29.28 -28.76 18.51
CA ASN A 188 -30.71 -28.52 18.76
C ASN A 188 -31.00 -27.90 20.14
N ALA A 189 -31.64 -26.72 20.12
CA ALA A 189 -32.33 -26.08 21.24
C ALA A 189 -33.63 -25.44 20.71
N PRO A 190 -34.71 -25.34 21.51
CA PRO A 190 -36.02 -24.97 21.01
C PRO A 190 -36.12 -23.47 20.66
N LYS A 191 -36.59 -23.16 19.46
CA LYS A 191 -36.91 -21.79 19.04
C LYS A 191 -38.21 -21.31 19.69
N THR A 192 -38.13 -20.33 20.58
CA THR A 192 -39.26 -19.41 20.81
C THR A 192 -39.39 -18.49 19.61
N MET A 193 -40.63 -18.21 19.20
CA MET A 193 -40.92 -17.47 17.96
C MET A 193 -40.67 -15.96 18.13
N SER A 194 -39.74 -15.40 17.34
CA SER A 194 -39.76 -14.00 16.95
C SER A 194 -39.84 -13.92 15.43
N VAL A 195 -40.88 -13.25 14.92
CA VAL A 195 -41.08 -13.03 13.48
C VAL A 195 -40.62 -11.62 13.17
N ALA A 196 -39.57 -11.47 12.36
CA ALA A 196 -39.15 -10.17 11.87
C ALA A 196 -40.17 -9.67 10.83
N ALA A 197 -40.96 -8.65 11.19
CA ALA A 197 -41.81 -7.92 10.27
C ALA A 197 -41.02 -6.77 9.61
N PRO A 198 -41.33 -6.37 8.37
CA PRO A 198 -40.64 -5.26 7.68
C PRO A 198 -41.06 -3.87 8.18
N THR A 199 -42.01 -3.79 9.11
CA THR A 199 -42.33 -2.58 9.88
C THR A 199 -41.38 -2.48 11.07
N GLY A 200 -40.71 -1.34 11.26
CA GLY A 200 -39.76 -1.07 12.35
C GLY A 200 -40.40 -1.01 13.73
N VAL A 201 -40.87 -2.17 14.21
CA VAL A 201 -41.61 -2.37 15.45
C VAL A 201 -41.10 -3.66 16.11
N GLU A 202 -40.33 -3.55 17.19
CA GLU A 202 -39.85 -4.70 17.96
C GLU A 202 -40.88 -5.09 19.03
N SER A 203 -41.20 -6.38 19.14
CA SER A 203 -42.04 -6.94 20.21
C SER A 203 -41.30 -7.99 21.02
N ILE A 204 -41.31 -7.84 22.35
CA ILE A 204 -40.66 -8.76 23.29
C ILE A 204 -41.61 -8.98 24.48
N GLY A 205 -42.17 -10.19 24.57
CA GLY A 205 -43.22 -10.49 25.55
C GLY A 205 -44.49 -9.70 25.25
N ASN A 206 -45.00 -8.97 26.25
CA ASN A 206 -46.20 -8.13 26.11
C ASN A 206 -45.86 -6.66 25.76
N GLU A 207 -44.60 -6.35 25.46
CA GLU A 207 -44.13 -4.99 25.16
C GLU A 207 -43.88 -4.85 23.65
N ILE A 208 -44.48 -3.83 23.03
CA ILE A 208 -44.35 -3.48 21.62
C ILE A 208 -43.75 -2.07 21.53
N TYR A 209 -42.65 -1.91 20.80
CA TYR A 209 -41.92 -0.65 20.63
C TYR A 209 -41.80 -0.29 19.15
N ASP A 210 -42.24 0.89 18.74
CA ASP A 210 -41.91 1.46 17.44
C ASP A 210 -40.52 2.13 17.45
N GLY A 211 -39.91 2.31 16.28
CA GLY A 211 -38.62 2.99 16.12
C GLY A 211 -38.59 4.46 16.63
N GLU A 212 -39.73 5.06 16.95
CA GLU A 212 -39.81 6.34 17.65
C GLU A 212 -39.75 6.20 19.18
N CYS A 213 -40.46 5.24 19.79
CA CYS A 213 -40.31 4.94 21.23
C CYS A 213 -38.86 4.59 21.58
N LEU A 214 -38.16 3.88 20.70
CA LEU A 214 -36.77 3.49 20.92
C LEU A 214 -35.83 4.72 20.90
N LYS A 215 -36.16 5.75 20.11
CA LYS A 215 -35.46 7.06 20.14
C LYS A 215 -35.76 7.88 21.40
N LEU A 216 -36.86 7.60 22.11
CA LEU A 216 -37.22 8.26 23.37
C LEU A 216 -36.58 7.62 24.62
N ILE A 217 -36.10 6.37 24.55
CA ILE A 217 -35.42 5.69 25.68
C ILE A 217 -33.92 5.98 25.63
N ASN A 218 -33.42 6.79 26.56
CA ASN A 218 -31.99 7.13 26.69
C ASN A 218 -31.32 6.51 27.93
N GLU A 219 -32.04 5.65 28.66
CA GLU A 219 -31.58 4.90 29.82
C GLU A 219 -31.10 3.50 29.39
N TYR A 220 -29.84 3.18 29.72
CA TYR A 220 -29.18 1.93 29.37
C TYR A 220 -28.85 1.10 30.61
N PHE A 221 -28.94 -0.23 30.46
CA PHE A 221 -28.79 -1.18 31.56
C PHE A 221 -27.69 -2.23 31.32
N TYR A 222 -27.02 -2.62 32.41
CA TYR A 222 -26.40 -3.94 32.55
C TYR A 222 -26.55 -4.45 33.99
N GLY A 223 -26.54 -5.77 34.16
CA GLY A 223 -26.61 -6.42 35.47
C GLY A 223 -25.40 -7.30 35.77
N ILE A 224 -25.13 -7.54 37.05
CA ILE A 224 -24.12 -8.48 37.52
C ILE A 224 -24.77 -9.40 38.55
N ARG A 225 -24.68 -10.72 38.29
CA ARG A 225 -25.12 -11.79 39.20
C ARG A 225 -23.91 -12.33 39.95
N ILE A 226 -23.89 -12.17 41.26
CA ILE A 226 -22.86 -12.72 42.16
C ILE A 226 -23.38 -14.07 42.68
N PHE A 227 -22.56 -15.12 42.59
CA PHE A 227 -22.99 -16.49 42.90
C PHE A 227 -22.98 -16.78 44.42
N PRO A 228 -23.78 -17.76 44.91
CA PRO A 228 -24.04 -17.97 46.35
C PRO A 228 -22.84 -18.35 47.25
N GLY A 229 -21.64 -18.49 46.70
CA GLY A 229 -20.41 -18.77 47.44
C GLY A 229 -19.37 -17.63 47.42
N GLN A 230 -19.58 -16.58 46.61
CA GLN A 230 -18.70 -15.42 46.57
C GLN A 230 -19.08 -14.44 47.70
N ASP A 231 -18.10 -13.97 48.46
CA ASP A 231 -18.32 -12.98 49.51
C ASP A 231 -18.60 -11.59 48.90
N PRO A 232 -19.76 -10.95 49.16
CA PRO A 232 -20.09 -9.63 48.62
C PRO A 232 -19.19 -8.51 49.13
N THR A 233 -18.56 -8.64 50.31
CA THR A 233 -17.63 -7.62 50.84
C THR A 233 -16.37 -7.50 49.98
N HIS A 234 -16.04 -8.55 49.24
CA HIS A 234 -14.93 -8.60 48.28
C HIS A 234 -15.34 -8.27 46.83
N VAL A 235 -16.59 -7.80 46.59
CA VAL A 235 -17.08 -7.40 45.26
C VAL A 235 -17.46 -5.91 45.24
N TYR A 236 -16.94 -5.19 44.24
CA TYR A 236 -17.30 -3.81 43.92
C TYR A 236 -17.83 -3.72 42.49
N VAL A 237 -18.99 -3.09 42.32
CA VAL A 237 -19.71 -3.00 41.05
C VAL A 237 -19.90 -1.54 40.64
N GLY A 238 -19.72 -1.25 39.35
CA GLY A 238 -20.07 0.03 38.75
C GLY A 238 -19.20 0.40 37.55
N TRP A 239 -18.89 1.69 37.40
CA TRP A 239 -18.27 2.22 36.20
C TRP A 239 -16.90 2.86 36.46
N VAL A 240 -16.02 2.82 35.47
CA VAL A 240 -14.73 3.52 35.49
C VAL A 240 -14.59 4.46 34.30
N THR A 241 -13.86 5.55 34.51
CA THR A 241 -13.45 6.48 33.44
C THR A 241 -12.16 5.99 32.77
N THR A 242 -11.87 6.55 31.59
CA THR A 242 -10.60 6.35 30.86
C THR A 242 -9.35 6.60 31.72
N GLN A 243 -9.45 7.51 32.70
CA GLN A 243 -8.36 7.94 33.59
C GLN A 243 -8.07 6.98 34.77
N PHE A 244 -8.74 5.82 34.85
CA PHE A 244 -8.50 4.87 35.94
C PHE A 244 -7.27 3.99 35.69
N HIS A 245 -6.18 4.29 36.41
CA HIS A 245 -4.90 3.57 36.30
C HIS A 245 -4.38 3.02 37.65
N LEU A 246 -5.24 2.93 38.66
CA LEU A 246 -4.84 2.46 40.00
C LEU A 246 -4.91 0.93 40.09
N HIS A 247 -3.77 0.26 39.95
CA HIS A 247 -3.61 -1.16 40.28
C HIS A 247 -3.12 -1.33 41.73
N SER A 248 -3.91 -1.97 42.59
CA SER A 248 -3.54 -2.31 43.98
C SER A 248 -4.19 -3.62 44.41
N LYS A 249 -3.69 -4.25 45.47
CA LYS A 249 -4.29 -5.47 46.05
C LYS A 249 -5.54 -5.16 46.86
N ASP A 250 -5.50 -4.14 47.70
CA ASP A 250 -6.64 -3.71 48.51
C ASP A 250 -7.31 -2.48 47.88
N PHE A 251 -8.51 -2.69 47.30
CA PHE A 251 -9.37 -1.59 46.87
C PHE A 251 -10.22 -1.07 48.04
N ASN A 252 -10.38 0.25 48.11
CA ASN A 252 -11.21 0.92 49.10
C ASN A 252 -11.72 2.25 48.51
N GLN A 253 -13.00 2.57 48.69
CA GLN A 253 -13.61 3.79 48.14
C GLN A 253 -12.92 5.09 48.58
N SER A 254 -12.24 5.11 49.73
CA SER A 254 -11.42 6.24 50.20
C SER A 254 -10.15 6.48 49.39
N ARG A 255 -9.64 5.47 48.67
CA ARG A 255 -8.47 5.58 47.78
C ARG A 255 -8.83 6.08 46.37
N VAL A 256 -10.12 6.26 46.07
CA VAL A 256 -10.60 6.78 44.78
C VAL A 256 -10.28 8.27 44.68
N ARG A 257 -9.67 8.69 43.56
CA ARG A 257 -9.46 10.10 43.24
C ARG A 257 -10.80 10.78 42.95
N LYS A 258 -11.09 11.83 43.72
CA LYS A 258 -12.28 12.69 43.61
C LYS A 258 -11.80 14.14 43.60
N SER A 259 -12.39 14.96 42.74
CA SER A 259 -12.08 16.39 42.61
C SER A 259 -13.39 17.17 42.44
N THR A 260 -13.55 18.24 43.22
CA THR A 260 -14.72 19.12 43.13
C THR A 260 -14.27 20.47 42.58
N VAL A 261 -14.80 20.83 41.41
CA VAL A 261 -14.55 22.14 40.78
C VAL A 261 -15.68 23.06 41.20
N HIS A 262 -15.35 24.13 41.92
CA HIS A 262 -16.28 25.19 42.29
C HIS A 262 -16.13 26.37 41.32
N ILE A 263 -17.19 26.69 40.58
CA ILE A 263 -17.26 27.91 39.79
C ILE A 263 -17.73 29.01 40.75
N MET A 264 -16.90 30.04 40.94
CA MET A 264 -17.16 31.13 41.89
C MET A 264 -17.35 32.46 41.17
N ASP A 265 -18.15 33.35 41.75
CA ASP A 265 -18.25 34.74 41.31
C ASP A 265 -17.08 35.60 41.82
N GLU A 266 -17.03 36.88 41.39
CA GLU A 266 -16.02 37.86 41.83
C GLU A 266 -16.02 38.13 43.35
N TYR A 267 -17.07 37.69 44.05
CA TYR A 267 -17.25 37.83 45.50
C TYR A 267 -16.93 36.52 46.25
N GLY A 268 -16.41 35.50 45.56
CA GLY A 268 -16.02 34.21 46.13
C GLY A 268 -17.20 33.28 46.47
N ARG A 269 -18.40 33.55 45.96
CA ARG A 269 -19.59 32.71 46.17
C ARG A 269 -19.65 31.64 45.10
N VAL A 270 -19.87 30.38 45.51
CA VAL A 270 -20.05 29.24 44.59
C VAL A 270 -21.36 29.42 43.81
N VAL A 271 -21.25 29.54 42.49
CA VAL A 271 -22.37 29.62 41.54
C VAL A 271 -22.77 28.22 41.06
N ASP A 272 -21.79 27.35 40.81
CA ASP A 272 -21.99 25.94 40.48
C ASP A 272 -20.86 25.08 41.07
N SER A 273 -21.12 23.79 41.27
CA SER A 273 -20.16 22.83 41.83
C SER A 273 -20.24 21.47 41.13
N LEU A 274 -19.13 21.08 40.53
CA LEU A 274 -19.01 19.89 39.70
C LEU A 274 -18.11 18.85 40.37
N ASN A 275 -18.58 17.60 40.48
CA ASN A 275 -17.85 16.50 41.12
C ASN A 275 -17.32 15.49 40.09
N ARG A 276 -16.01 15.53 39.81
CA ARG A 276 -15.31 14.55 38.96
C ARG A 276 -14.72 13.42 39.82
N GLN A 277 -14.95 12.16 39.44
CA GLN A 277 -14.36 10.99 40.11
C GLN A 277 -13.82 10.04 39.03
N SER A 278 -12.64 9.43 39.23
CA SER A 278 -12.10 8.52 38.20
C SER A 278 -12.81 7.16 38.15
N CYS A 279 -13.57 6.83 39.19
CA CYS A 279 -14.15 5.51 39.44
C CYS A 279 -15.42 5.67 40.29
N TYR A 280 -16.49 4.99 39.88
CA TYR A 280 -17.84 5.03 40.47
C TYR A 280 -18.26 3.61 40.82
N MET A 281 -17.64 3.06 41.86
CA MET A 281 -17.76 1.69 42.33
C MET A 281 -18.38 1.63 43.72
N LEU A 282 -19.35 0.75 43.91
CA LEU A 282 -20.07 0.52 45.17
C LEU A 282 -19.85 -0.92 45.64
N ARG A 283 -19.72 -1.15 46.96
CA ARG A 283 -19.47 -2.49 47.52
C ARG A 283 -20.80 -3.26 47.60
N ALA A 284 -20.78 -4.54 47.22
CA ALA A 284 -22.02 -5.30 47.02
C ALA A 284 -22.80 -5.56 48.32
N ASP A 285 -22.12 -5.70 49.46
CA ASP A 285 -22.74 -5.76 50.78
C ASP A 285 -23.39 -4.44 51.21
N GLU A 286 -22.81 -3.28 50.87
CA GLU A 286 -23.36 -1.96 51.22
C GLU A 286 -24.72 -1.75 50.53
N LEU A 287 -24.77 -2.02 49.22
CA LEU A 287 -26.00 -2.01 48.43
C LEU A 287 -27.04 -3.00 48.97
N TYR A 288 -26.63 -4.21 49.32
CA TYR A 288 -27.54 -5.23 49.86
C TYR A 288 -28.07 -4.87 51.25
N ASN A 289 -27.23 -4.34 52.14
CA ASN A 289 -27.60 -3.92 53.49
C ASN A 289 -28.52 -2.70 53.51
N GLU A 290 -28.35 -1.74 52.60
CA GLU A 290 -29.29 -0.65 52.37
C GLU A 290 -30.68 -1.19 52.00
N VAL A 291 -30.70 -2.14 51.07
CA VAL A 291 -31.91 -2.65 50.40
C VAL A 291 -32.68 -3.70 51.23
N THR A 292 -32.04 -4.33 52.22
CA THR A 292 -32.62 -5.40 53.06
C THR A 292 -33.01 -4.98 54.48
N GLN A 293 -32.78 -3.72 54.88
CA GLN A 293 -33.33 -3.17 56.13
C GLN A 293 -34.87 -3.22 56.15
N ASP A 294 -35.53 -3.07 54.99
CA ASP A 294 -36.96 -3.30 54.82
C ASP A 294 -37.31 -4.79 54.65
N ALA A 295 -37.44 -5.45 55.81
CA ALA A 295 -38.19 -6.67 56.13
C ALA A 295 -37.79 -8.03 55.48
N THR A 296 -37.81 -9.07 56.32
CA THR A 296 -37.64 -10.50 56.01
C THR A 296 -36.28 -10.90 55.41
N GLY A 297 -35.25 -10.94 56.26
CA GLY A 297 -33.94 -11.48 55.91
C GLY A 297 -33.97 -12.95 55.49
N LYS A 298 -33.92 -13.20 54.18
CA LYS A 298 -33.34 -14.43 53.62
C LYS A 298 -31.84 -14.16 53.44
N GLY A 299 -30.99 -14.95 54.09
CA GLY A 299 -29.54 -14.74 54.03
C GLY A 299 -28.95 -14.91 52.63
N THR A 300 -27.69 -14.50 52.48
CA THR A 300 -26.88 -14.42 51.24
C THR A 300 -26.73 -15.72 50.44
N SER A 301 -27.27 -16.84 50.92
CA SER A 301 -27.14 -18.19 50.37
C SER A 301 -27.94 -18.47 49.10
N GLN A 302 -28.56 -17.45 48.48
CA GLN A 302 -29.16 -17.53 47.15
C GLN A 302 -28.39 -16.74 46.07
N GLY A 303 -27.25 -16.13 46.44
CA GLY A 303 -26.54 -15.17 45.58
C GLY A 303 -27.21 -13.80 45.61
N MET A 304 -26.77 -12.88 44.75
CA MET A 304 -27.37 -11.56 44.60
C MET A 304 -27.20 -11.00 43.19
N PHE A 305 -28.05 -10.05 42.82
CA PHE A 305 -28.06 -9.36 41.53
C PHE A 305 -28.04 -7.85 41.71
N ILE A 306 -27.04 -7.20 41.11
CA ILE A 306 -26.89 -5.74 41.10
C ILE A 306 -27.16 -5.24 39.69
N GLY A 307 -28.12 -4.33 39.56
CA GLY A 307 -28.43 -3.61 38.32
C GLY A 307 -27.76 -2.25 38.28
N CYS A 308 -27.26 -1.85 37.12
CA CYS A 308 -26.56 -0.59 36.90
C CYS A 308 -27.19 0.14 35.71
N PHE A 309 -27.54 1.41 35.91
CA PHE A 309 -28.34 2.22 35.01
C PHE A 309 -27.61 3.53 34.69
N VAL A 310 -27.63 3.95 33.42
CA VAL A 310 -27.10 5.24 32.97
C VAL A 310 -28.10 5.88 32.01
N ASP A 311 -28.60 7.07 32.36
CA ASP A 311 -29.39 7.91 31.46
C ASP A 311 -28.49 8.94 30.76
N VAL A 312 -28.32 8.77 29.46
CA VAL A 312 -27.48 9.62 28.60
C VAL A 312 -28.13 10.99 28.35
N ALA A 313 -29.44 11.16 28.55
CA ALA A 313 -30.12 12.44 28.37
C ALA A 313 -30.02 13.36 29.58
N THR A 314 -30.01 12.82 30.81
CA THR A 314 -29.85 13.63 32.04
C THR A 314 -28.46 13.56 32.66
N GLY A 315 -27.61 12.63 32.22
CA GLY A 315 -26.28 12.42 32.75
C GLY A 315 -26.27 11.75 34.14
N TYR A 316 -27.38 11.15 34.58
CA TYR A 316 -27.45 10.45 35.86
C TYR A 316 -27.16 8.96 35.73
N MET A 317 -26.50 8.44 36.76
CA MET A 317 -26.18 7.04 36.94
C MET A 317 -26.71 6.55 38.28
N THR A 318 -27.42 5.43 38.27
CA THR A 318 -28.11 4.87 39.44
C THR A 318 -27.91 3.35 39.53
N PHE A 319 -28.20 2.78 40.70
CA PHE A 319 -27.97 1.38 41.01
C PHE A 319 -29.23 0.74 41.61
N THR A 320 -29.39 -0.56 41.41
CA THR A 320 -30.41 -1.37 42.08
C THR A 320 -29.78 -2.65 42.64
N CYS A 321 -30.35 -3.19 43.70
CA CYS A 321 -30.00 -4.51 44.24
C CYS A 321 -31.28 -5.33 44.42
N GLU A 322 -31.30 -6.59 43.96
CA GLU A 322 -32.49 -7.46 43.97
C GLU A 322 -33.77 -6.79 43.40
N GLY A 323 -33.61 -5.86 42.45
CA GLY A 323 -34.71 -5.12 41.81
C GLY A 323 -35.28 -3.93 42.60
N LYS A 324 -34.73 -3.59 43.77
CA LYS A 324 -35.04 -2.36 44.52
C LYS A 324 -34.00 -1.25 44.21
N GLU A 325 -34.43 0.01 44.13
CA GLU A 325 -33.54 1.18 43.96
C GLU A 325 -32.67 1.44 45.21
N THR A 326 -31.48 2.02 45.00
CA THR A 326 -30.59 2.53 46.06
C THR A 326 -30.52 4.06 46.04
N ASN A 327 -30.08 4.68 47.15
CA ASN A 327 -29.90 6.13 47.23
C ASN A 327 -28.65 6.64 46.48
N HIS A 328 -27.80 5.74 45.99
CA HIS A 328 -26.57 6.07 45.28
C HIS A 328 -26.85 6.56 43.85
N LYS A 329 -26.91 7.89 43.68
CA LYS A 329 -27.10 8.56 42.38
C LYS A 329 -25.94 9.51 42.09
N TYR A 330 -25.30 9.37 40.94
CA TYR A 330 -24.17 10.20 40.49
C TYR A 330 -24.56 11.00 39.25
N LYS A 331 -24.11 12.26 39.17
CA LYS A 331 -24.24 13.11 37.97
C LYS A 331 -22.90 13.17 37.25
N MET A 332 -22.93 12.95 35.94
CA MET A 332 -21.78 12.97 35.04
C MET A 332 -21.75 14.25 34.19
N GLU A 333 -20.60 14.55 33.59
CA GLU A 333 -20.51 15.55 32.51
C GLU A 333 -20.89 14.92 31.17
N PRO A 334 -21.42 15.71 30.22
CA PRO A 334 -21.45 15.35 28.80
C PRO A 334 -20.09 14.86 28.30
N GLU A 335 -20.11 14.04 27.24
CA GLU A 335 -18.91 13.48 26.58
C GLU A 335 -18.03 12.55 27.44
N THR A 336 -18.35 12.35 28.73
CA THR A 336 -17.60 11.43 29.61
C THR A 336 -17.74 9.97 29.15
N LYS A 337 -16.63 9.38 28.67
CA LYS A 337 -16.55 7.95 28.35
C LYS A 337 -16.52 7.11 29.64
N LEU A 338 -17.45 6.16 29.74
CA LEU A 338 -17.60 5.24 30.88
C LEU A 338 -17.51 3.79 30.42
N PHE A 339 -16.74 2.98 31.16
CA PHE A 339 -16.65 1.53 30.95
C PHE A 339 -17.31 0.77 32.11
N PRO A 340 -18.17 -0.22 31.85
CA PRO A 340 -18.72 -1.08 32.90
C PRO A 340 -17.61 -1.98 33.42
N ALA A 341 -17.41 -2.01 34.73
CA ALA A 341 -16.33 -2.76 35.36
C ALA A 341 -16.76 -3.40 36.69
N VAL A 342 -15.95 -4.35 37.15
CA VAL A 342 -16.10 -4.99 38.46
C VAL A 342 -14.71 -5.18 39.05
N PHE A 343 -14.54 -4.83 40.32
CA PHE A 343 -13.36 -5.25 41.08
C PHE A 343 -13.78 -6.36 42.04
N VAL A 344 -13.12 -7.52 41.96
CA VAL A 344 -13.48 -8.68 42.78
C VAL A 344 -12.24 -9.46 43.20
N GLU A 345 -12.19 -9.83 44.49
CA GLU A 345 -11.27 -10.84 45.01
C GLU A 345 -12.02 -12.17 45.14
N ALA A 346 -11.47 -13.23 44.54
CA ALA A 346 -12.16 -14.50 44.35
C ALA A 346 -12.17 -15.35 45.64
N THR A 347 -13.31 -15.45 46.30
CA THR A 347 -13.50 -16.36 47.46
C THR A 347 -14.11 -17.71 47.05
N SER A 348 -14.59 -17.82 45.80
CA SER A 348 -15.29 -18.98 45.24
C SER A 348 -14.77 -19.34 43.85
N LYS A 349 -15.05 -20.57 43.40
CA LYS A 349 -14.81 -21.01 42.01
C LYS A 349 -15.80 -20.39 41.03
N GLU A 350 -17.03 -20.20 41.47
CA GLU A 350 -18.08 -19.48 40.76
C GLU A 350 -18.23 -18.13 41.45
N ILE A 351 -17.75 -17.08 40.78
CA ILE A 351 -17.61 -15.73 41.33
C ILE A 351 -18.84 -14.89 40.96
N LEU A 352 -18.96 -14.56 39.67
CA LEU A 352 -20.04 -13.75 39.12
C LEU A 352 -20.27 -14.02 37.63
N GLN A 353 -21.40 -13.55 37.13
CA GLN A 353 -21.78 -13.50 35.72
C GLN A 353 -22.21 -12.07 35.36
N ILE A 354 -21.68 -11.52 34.27
CA ILE A 354 -22.11 -10.24 33.72
C ILE A 354 -23.28 -10.50 32.76
N GLU A 355 -24.40 -9.84 33.00
CA GLU A 355 -25.65 -10.00 32.25
C GLU A 355 -26.01 -8.72 31.49
N LEU A 356 -25.71 -8.70 30.20
CA LEU A 356 -26.06 -7.63 29.26
C LEU A 356 -27.53 -7.77 28.83
N GLY A 357 -28.44 -7.67 29.82
CA GLY A 357 -29.89 -7.71 29.61
C GLY A 357 -30.49 -6.32 29.43
N ARG A 358 -31.80 -6.21 29.72
CA ARG A 358 -32.56 -4.96 29.82
C ARG A 358 -33.59 -5.03 30.95
N THR A 359 -34.23 -3.91 31.26
CA THR A 359 -35.50 -3.85 31.99
C THR A 359 -36.66 -3.49 31.05
N SER A 360 -37.88 -3.31 31.58
CA SER A 360 -39.03 -2.77 30.84
C SER A 360 -38.91 -1.28 30.48
N THR A 361 -38.01 -0.54 31.15
CA THR A 361 -37.79 0.90 30.94
C THR A 361 -36.52 1.23 30.15
N THR A 362 -35.58 0.29 30.05
CA THR A 362 -34.21 0.51 29.53
C THR A 362 -33.93 -0.23 28.24
N LEU A 363 -32.92 0.25 27.51
CA LEU A 363 -32.28 -0.48 26.41
C LEU A 363 -31.05 -1.28 26.92
N PRO A 364 -30.70 -2.41 26.28
CA PRO A 364 -29.48 -3.13 26.63
C PRO A 364 -28.24 -2.33 26.22
N LEU A 365 -27.13 -2.50 26.94
CA LEU A 365 -25.89 -1.76 26.68
C LEU A 365 -25.33 -1.97 25.25
N SER A 366 -25.67 -3.09 24.58
CA SER A 366 -25.31 -3.33 23.17
C SER A 366 -25.78 -2.21 22.24
N THR A 367 -26.91 -1.59 22.57
CA THR A 367 -27.55 -0.52 21.79
C THR A 367 -26.86 0.83 21.92
N ALA A 368 -26.03 1.04 22.94
CA ALA A 368 -25.18 2.23 23.05
C ALA A 368 -23.85 2.08 22.29
N VAL A 369 -23.32 0.85 22.24
CA VAL A 369 -21.99 0.56 21.68
C VAL A 369 -22.02 0.37 20.15
N LEU A 370 -23.12 -0.13 19.60
CA LEU A 370 -23.27 -0.42 18.18
C LEU A 370 -23.88 0.75 17.40
N GLN A 371 -23.09 1.80 17.18
CA GLN A 371 -23.49 3.03 16.45
C GLN A 371 -24.13 2.78 15.07
N ASN A 372 -23.73 1.71 14.37
CA ASN A 372 -24.27 1.35 13.05
C ASN A 372 -25.54 0.48 13.11
N SER A 373 -26.03 0.14 14.30
CA SER A 373 -27.32 -0.55 14.48
C SER A 373 -28.39 0.44 14.86
N GLU A 374 -29.61 0.25 14.35
CA GLU A 374 -30.77 0.94 14.89
C GLU A 374 -30.97 0.57 16.38
N ARG A 375 -31.65 1.45 17.13
CA ARG A 375 -31.91 1.19 18.54
C ARG A 375 -32.79 -0.05 18.68
N HIS A 376 -32.25 -1.08 19.32
CA HIS A 376 -32.85 -2.41 19.44
C HIS A 376 -33.13 -2.77 20.89
N VAL A 377 -34.16 -3.58 21.12
CA VAL A 377 -34.60 -4.05 22.45
C VAL A 377 -34.04 -5.44 22.75
N THR A 378 -33.77 -6.24 21.72
CA THR A 378 -33.15 -7.57 21.85
C THR A 378 -31.64 -7.42 22.10
N PRO A 379 -31.10 -7.84 23.28
CA PRO A 379 -29.67 -7.68 23.59
C PRO A 379 -28.78 -8.48 22.62
N GLN A 380 -27.75 -7.82 22.09
CA GLN A 380 -26.79 -8.41 21.15
C GLN A 380 -25.41 -8.56 21.80
N PHE A 381 -24.69 -9.64 21.46
CA PHE A 381 -23.31 -9.86 21.94
C PHE A 381 -22.30 -9.74 20.77
N PRO A 382 -21.83 -8.52 20.43
CA PRO A 382 -20.89 -8.34 19.34
C PRO A 382 -19.51 -8.93 19.69
N PRO A 383 -18.85 -9.71 18.81
CA PRO A 383 -17.54 -10.33 19.08
C PRO A 383 -16.38 -9.37 19.40
N ARG A 384 -16.60 -8.06 19.23
CA ARG A 384 -15.70 -6.98 19.65
C ARG A 384 -15.68 -6.80 21.17
N LEU A 385 -16.80 -7.02 21.85
CA LEU A 385 -16.91 -6.86 23.30
C LEU A 385 -16.16 -8.01 24.01
N LYS A 386 -15.17 -7.66 24.83
CA LYS A 386 -14.35 -8.61 25.57
C LYS A 386 -14.07 -8.07 26.96
N VAL A 387 -14.14 -8.94 27.96
CA VAL A 387 -13.69 -8.61 29.32
C VAL A 387 -12.17 -8.41 29.29
N GLN A 388 -11.73 -7.23 29.69
CA GLN A 388 -10.31 -6.91 29.86
C GLN A 388 -9.95 -6.89 31.35
N CYS A 389 -8.73 -7.32 31.68
CA CYS A 389 -8.20 -7.23 33.04
C CYS A 389 -7.09 -6.18 33.08
N LEU A 390 -7.13 -5.28 34.06
CA LEU A 390 -6.09 -4.27 34.28
C LEU A 390 -4.75 -4.97 34.57
N LYS A 391 -3.72 -4.67 33.78
CA LYS A 391 -2.36 -5.18 34.03
C LYS A 391 -1.61 -4.25 34.99
N PRO A 392 -0.77 -4.77 35.90
CA PRO A 392 0.03 -3.94 36.81
C PRO A 392 1.12 -3.14 36.09
N HIS A 393 1.61 -3.66 34.96
CA HIS A 393 2.71 -3.08 34.18
C HIS A 393 2.40 -3.23 32.69
N GLN A 394 2.88 -2.26 31.91
CA GLN A 394 2.92 -2.29 30.45
C GLN A 394 4.32 -1.86 29.98
N TRP A 395 4.74 -2.34 28.82
CA TRP A 395 5.87 -1.74 28.12
C TRP A 395 5.41 -0.41 27.50
N ALA A 396 6.35 0.52 27.36
CA ALA A 396 6.15 1.82 26.73
C ALA A 396 7.48 2.25 26.10
N ARG A 397 7.42 2.85 24.93
CA ARG A 397 8.62 3.22 24.17
C ARG A 397 9.36 4.41 24.81
N VAL A 398 10.69 4.31 24.88
CA VAL A 398 11.54 5.45 25.29
C VAL A 398 11.80 6.35 24.06
N PRO A 399 11.56 7.68 24.13
CA PRO A 399 11.88 8.59 23.04
C PRO A 399 13.39 8.65 22.74
N ASN A 400 13.76 8.73 21.47
CA ASN A 400 15.17 8.76 21.03
C ASN A 400 15.87 10.09 21.39
N VAL A 401 15.10 11.17 21.43
CA VAL A 401 15.56 12.53 21.77
C VAL A 401 14.67 13.05 22.90
N SER A 402 15.29 13.73 23.86
CA SER A 402 14.60 14.38 24.97
C SER A 402 14.89 15.89 24.95
N LEU A 403 13.97 16.68 25.52
CA LEU A 403 14.14 18.13 25.64
C LEU A 403 15.35 18.43 26.53
N GLN A 404 16.32 19.17 26.00
CA GLN A 404 17.47 19.64 26.78
C GLN A 404 17.04 20.86 27.60
N VAL A 405 17.05 20.71 28.94
CA VAL A 405 16.56 21.73 29.88
C VAL A 405 17.70 22.20 30.78
N HIS A 406 18.10 23.45 30.63
CA HIS A 406 19.17 24.08 31.40
C HIS A 406 18.57 24.86 32.58
N ALA A 407 18.82 24.37 33.80
CA ALA A 407 18.39 25.02 35.04
C ALA A 407 19.55 25.81 35.67
N LEU A 408 19.42 27.14 35.75
CA LEU A 408 20.43 28.05 36.28
C LEU A 408 19.89 28.83 37.48
N LYS A 409 20.55 28.72 38.64
CA LYS A 409 20.25 29.57 39.80
C LYS A 409 20.79 30.99 39.56
N LEU A 410 19.90 31.96 39.40
CA LEU A 410 20.28 33.36 39.12
C LEU A 410 20.75 34.10 40.38
N SER A 411 20.10 33.85 41.52
CA SER A 411 20.48 34.33 42.86
C SER A 411 19.53 33.76 43.91
N ASP A 412 19.81 33.93 45.20
CA ASP A 412 18.87 33.57 46.27
C ASP A 412 17.56 34.39 46.25
N ILE A 413 17.57 35.58 45.63
CA ILE A 413 16.39 36.47 45.55
C ILE A 413 15.57 36.19 44.29
N ARG A 414 16.22 35.93 43.14
CA ARG A 414 15.55 35.64 41.86
C ARG A 414 15.26 34.15 41.63
N GLY A 415 15.78 33.27 42.48
CA GLY A 415 15.60 31.83 42.37
C GLY A 415 16.27 31.22 41.13
N TRP A 416 15.56 30.30 40.48
CA TRP A 416 16.03 29.52 39.34
C TRP A 416 15.37 29.99 38.03
N SER A 417 16.16 30.05 36.97
CA SER A 417 15.70 30.14 35.59
C SER A 417 15.81 28.77 34.93
N MET A 418 14.87 28.43 34.07
CA MET A 418 14.90 27.23 33.24
C MET A 418 14.77 27.64 31.79
N LEU A 419 15.68 27.14 30.95
CA LEU A 419 15.71 27.36 29.50
C LEU A 419 15.63 26.00 28.80
N CYS A 420 14.99 25.97 27.64
CA CYS A 420 14.95 24.83 26.74
C CYS A 420 15.28 25.37 25.34
N GLU A 421 16.25 24.78 24.66
CA GLU A 421 16.81 25.36 23.43
C GLU A 421 16.02 24.89 22.20
N ASP A 422 16.02 23.59 21.92
CA ASP A 422 15.36 23.02 20.73
C ASP A 422 13.99 22.37 21.03
N PRO A 423 12.97 22.61 20.18
CA PRO A 423 11.67 21.95 20.30
C PRO A 423 11.69 20.54 19.67
N VAL A 424 11.49 19.51 20.48
CA VAL A 424 11.33 18.12 20.01
C VAL A 424 9.86 17.87 19.61
N SER A 425 9.65 17.36 18.40
CA SER A 425 8.33 16.94 17.90
C SER A 425 8.20 15.42 17.89
N MET A 426 6.98 14.92 18.10
CA MET A 426 6.64 13.50 17.97
C MET A 426 5.27 13.34 17.29
N LEU A 427 5.05 12.21 16.63
CA LEU A 427 3.77 11.85 16.03
C LEU A 427 3.10 10.77 16.88
N ALA A 428 1.90 11.05 17.38
CA ALA A 428 1.14 10.15 18.23
C ALA A 428 -0.21 9.80 17.59
N LEU A 429 -0.61 8.52 17.67
CA LEU A 429 -1.95 8.08 17.29
C LEU A 429 -2.88 8.14 18.50
N HIS A 430 -4.03 8.79 18.37
CA HIS A 430 -5.15 8.67 19.31
C HIS A 430 -6.00 7.45 18.93
N ILE A 431 -6.40 6.65 19.92
CA ILE A 431 -7.38 5.57 19.79
C ILE A 431 -8.69 6.09 20.40
N PRO A 432 -9.71 6.46 19.58
CA PRO A 432 -10.93 7.08 20.10
C PRO A 432 -11.73 6.21 21.07
N GLU A 433 -11.62 4.88 20.95
CA GLU A 433 -12.34 3.89 21.75
C GLU A 433 -11.74 3.70 23.16
N GLU A 434 -10.40 3.76 23.30
CA GLU A 434 -9.71 3.72 24.59
C GLU A 434 -9.50 5.13 25.19
N ASP A 435 -9.66 6.17 24.36
CA ASP A 435 -9.32 7.56 24.65
C ASP A 435 -7.84 7.77 25.03
N ARG A 436 -6.97 7.01 24.36
CA ARG A 436 -5.55 6.89 24.68
C ARG A 436 -4.68 7.25 23.49
N CYS A 437 -3.56 7.93 23.75
CA CYS A 437 -2.52 8.19 22.74
C CYS A 437 -1.37 7.19 22.84
N ILE A 438 -0.74 6.88 21.70
CA ILE A 438 0.45 6.01 21.57
C ILE A 438 1.45 6.68 20.62
N ASP A 439 2.76 6.59 20.90
CA ASP A 439 3.81 6.95 19.92
C ASP A 439 3.66 6.08 18.66
N ILE A 440 3.66 6.69 17.47
CA ILE A 440 3.57 5.94 16.20
C ILE A 440 4.73 4.93 16.04
N LEU A 441 5.86 5.18 16.70
CA LEU A 441 7.03 4.30 16.69
C LEU A 441 6.88 3.09 17.66
N GLU A 442 5.93 3.09 18.59
CA GLU A 442 5.60 1.94 19.46
C GLU A 442 4.84 0.85 18.69
N LEU A 443 4.22 1.19 17.55
CA LEU A 443 3.49 0.24 16.69
C LEU A 443 4.35 -0.94 16.22
N ILE A 444 5.68 -0.81 16.19
CA ILE A 444 6.60 -1.90 15.82
C ILE A 444 6.48 -3.12 16.76
N GLU A 445 6.10 -2.93 18.03
CA GLU A 445 5.80 -4.01 18.97
C GLU A 445 4.31 -4.45 18.94
N MET A 446 3.45 -3.66 18.28
CA MET A 446 2.00 -3.85 18.22
C MET A 446 1.52 -4.23 16.81
N GLU A 447 2.07 -5.32 16.25
CA GLU A 447 1.83 -5.84 14.89
C GLU A 447 0.39 -5.70 14.36
N LYS A 448 -0.62 -5.95 15.20
CA LYS A 448 -2.04 -5.85 14.81
C LYS A 448 -2.50 -4.41 14.56
N LEU A 449 -2.05 -3.45 15.37
CA LEU A 449 -2.32 -2.02 15.16
C LEU A 449 -1.46 -1.46 14.02
N LEU A 450 -0.20 -1.91 13.91
CA LEU A 450 0.68 -1.60 12.79
C LEU A 450 0.05 -2.00 11.45
N SER A 451 -0.42 -3.24 11.35
CA SER A 451 -1.10 -3.75 10.15
C SER A 451 -2.39 -2.99 9.87
N PHE A 452 -3.23 -2.74 10.88
CA PHE A 452 -4.46 -1.95 10.73
C PHE A 452 -4.20 -0.52 10.22
N HIS A 453 -3.21 0.18 10.79
CA HIS A 453 -2.87 1.53 10.38
C HIS A 453 -2.23 1.56 8.98
N ALA A 454 -1.35 0.60 8.65
CA ALA A 454 -0.81 0.46 7.29
C ALA A 454 -1.91 0.25 6.24
N HIS A 455 -2.90 -0.61 6.50
CA HIS A 455 -4.06 -0.76 5.61
C HIS A 455 -4.95 0.50 5.56
N THR A 456 -4.96 1.32 6.62
CA THR A 456 -5.67 2.61 6.63
C THR A 456 -4.99 3.62 5.70
N LEU A 457 -3.65 3.69 5.70
CA LEU A 457 -2.88 4.51 4.75
C LEU A 457 -3.12 4.04 3.30
N THR A 458 -3.10 2.73 3.05
CA THR A 458 -3.44 2.15 1.73
C THR A 458 -4.87 2.50 1.29
N LEU A 459 -5.83 2.53 2.22
CA LEU A 459 -7.20 2.96 1.93
C LEU A 459 -7.27 4.44 1.54
N TYR A 460 -6.54 5.32 2.24
CA TYR A 460 -6.45 6.74 1.88
C TYR A 460 -5.82 6.95 0.49
N SER A 461 -4.75 6.23 0.15
CA SER A 461 -4.19 6.21 -1.21
C SER A 461 -5.21 5.72 -2.25
N ALA A 462 -5.99 4.68 -1.94
CA ALA A 462 -7.01 4.15 -2.85
C ALA A 462 -8.20 5.12 -3.08
N LEU A 463 -8.58 5.92 -2.08
CA LEU A 463 -9.61 6.96 -2.22
C LEU A 463 -9.18 8.11 -3.15
N CYS A 464 -7.88 8.35 -3.29
CA CYS A 464 -7.30 9.37 -4.18
C CYS A 464 -7.09 8.88 -5.62
N TYR A 465 -7.38 7.62 -5.92
CA TYR A 465 -7.16 7.01 -7.24
C TYR A 465 -7.90 7.76 -8.36
N GLN A 466 -7.36 7.71 -9.59
CA GLN A 466 -7.92 8.38 -10.77
C GLN A 466 -8.21 9.88 -10.61
N SER A 467 -7.31 10.62 -9.93
CA SER A 467 -7.40 12.09 -9.80
C SER A 467 -8.59 12.60 -8.99
N ASN A 468 -9.04 11.85 -7.98
CA ASN A 468 -10.10 12.28 -7.06
C ASN A 468 -9.62 13.39 -6.11
N TYR A 469 -9.45 14.61 -6.63
CA TYR A 469 -8.98 15.78 -5.88
C TYR A 469 -9.89 16.10 -4.68
N ARG A 470 -11.20 15.88 -4.78
CA ARG A 470 -12.16 16.11 -3.68
C ARG A 470 -11.85 15.24 -2.48
N ALA A 471 -11.52 13.96 -2.68
CA ALA A 471 -11.05 13.09 -1.60
C ALA A 471 -9.67 13.52 -1.08
N ALA A 472 -8.74 13.92 -1.96
CA ALA A 472 -7.40 14.34 -1.56
C ALA A 472 -7.43 15.59 -0.64
N HIS A 473 -8.21 16.61 -0.97
CA HIS A 473 -8.40 17.79 -0.13
C HIS A 473 -9.03 17.47 1.23
N ALA A 474 -10.05 16.60 1.26
CA ALA A 474 -10.65 16.14 2.52
C ALA A 474 -9.65 15.34 3.39
N LEU A 475 -8.82 14.49 2.79
CA LEU A 475 -7.82 13.71 3.50
C LEU A 475 -6.68 14.57 4.08
N CYS A 476 -6.38 15.74 3.49
CA CYS A 476 -5.45 16.71 4.07
C CYS A 476 -5.93 17.31 5.41
N GLN A 477 -7.22 17.19 5.75
CA GLN A 477 -7.76 17.56 7.06
C GLN A 477 -7.48 16.48 8.13
N HIS A 478 -7.28 15.23 7.71
CA HIS A 478 -6.96 14.11 8.61
C HIS A 478 -5.45 13.85 8.74
N VAL A 479 -4.67 14.08 7.68
CA VAL A 479 -3.22 13.93 7.67
C VAL A 479 -2.59 15.20 7.10
N ASP A 480 -2.19 16.11 7.97
CA ASP A 480 -1.69 17.43 7.56
C ASP A 480 -0.23 17.40 7.07
N GLN A 481 0.18 18.50 6.42
CA GLN A 481 1.51 18.67 5.83
C GLN A 481 2.66 18.40 6.82
N LYS A 482 2.51 18.74 8.11
CA LYS A 482 3.57 18.53 9.11
C LYS A 482 3.69 17.06 9.49
N GLN A 483 2.58 16.33 9.58
CA GLN A 483 2.59 14.88 9.81
C GLN A 483 3.29 14.15 8.65
N LEU A 484 2.95 14.47 7.41
CA LEU A 484 3.61 13.87 6.23
C LEU A 484 5.11 14.18 6.19
N LEU A 485 5.50 15.45 6.40
CA LEU A 485 6.92 15.84 6.43
C LEU A 485 7.70 15.19 7.59
N TYR A 486 7.09 14.99 8.76
CA TYR A 486 7.70 14.24 9.87
C TYR A 486 7.84 12.75 9.52
N ALA A 487 6.78 12.13 8.99
CA ALA A 487 6.74 10.69 8.70
C ALA A 487 7.73 10.28 7.59
N ILE A 488 7.93 11.09 6.55
CA ILE A 488 8.93 10.77 5.51
C ILE A 488 10.38 10.93 6.00
N ARG A 489 10.62 11.86 6.93
CA ARG A 489 11.94 12.16 7.52
C ARG A 489 12.35 11.23 8.64
N SER A 490 11.41 10.65 9.37
CA SER A 490 11.71 9.81 10.53
C SER A 490 12.35 8.48 10.11
N GLU A 491 13.62 8.30 10.48
CA GLU A 491 14.41 7.09 10.21
C GLU A 491 13.82 5.83 10.91
N PHE A 492 13.23 6.04 12.08
CA PHE A 492 12.75 4.96 12.96
C PHE A 492 11.37 4.41 12.56
N MET A 493 10.76 4.94 11.49
CA MET A 493 9.47 4.46 10.98
C MET A 493 9.57 3.02 10.47
N SER A 494 8.76 2.15 11.06
CA SER A 494 8.63 0.75 10.61
C SER A 494 8.30 0.65 9.11
N GLY A 495 8.86 -0.34 8.43
CA GLY A 495 8.76 -0.52 6.97
C GLY A 495 7.36 -0.36 6.37
N PRO A 496 6.29 -1.01 6.91
CA PRO A 496 4.93 -0.88 6.38
C PRO A 496 4.39 0.56 6.44
N LEU A 497 4.66 1.29 7.54
CA LEU A 497 4.24 2.69 7.67
C LEU A 497 5.09 3.60 6.80
N ARG A 498 6.41 3.35 6.71
CA ARG A 498 7.31 4.10 5.83
C ARG A 498 6.87 3.99 4.36
N ARG A 499 6.51 2.80 3.87
CA ARG A 499 5.89 2.66 2.54
C ARG A 499 4.55 3.42 2.47
N GLY A 500 3.65 3.19 3.43
CA GLY A 500 2.32 3.80 3.46
C GLY A 500 2.31 5.33 3.43
N PHE A 501 3.20 6.01 4.17
CA PHE A 501 3.26 7.48 4.18
C PHE A 501 3.89 8.07 2.90
N TYR A 502 4.90 7.41 2.31
CA TYR A 502 5.44 7.82 1.02
C TYR A 502 4.42 7.60 -0.11
N ASP A 503 3.73 6.45 -0.11
CA ASP A 503 2.67 6.13 -1.07
C ASP A 503 1.47 7.08 -0.91
N LEU A 504 1.11 7.47 0.31
CA LEU A 504 0.05 8.46 0.57
C LEU A 504 0.43 9.86 0.06
N LEU A 505 1.65 10.35 0.32
CA LEU A 505 2.14 11.63 -0.21
C LEU A 505 2.08 11.65 -1.74
N ILE A 506 2.49 10.55 -2.37
CA ILE A 506 2.42 10.39 -3.83
C ILE A 506 0.96 10.41 -4.31
N SER A 507 0.07 9.60 -3.72
CA SER A 507 -1.34 9.52 -4.11
C SER A 507 -2.11 10.84 -3.94
N LEU A 508 -1.81 11.62 -2.89
CA LEU A 508 -2.46 12.92 -2.62
C LEU A 508 -1.99 14.02 -3.58
N HIS A 509 -0.67 14.14 -3.78
CA HIS A 509 -0.08 15.35 -4.36
C HIS A 509 0.55 15.16 -5.75
N LEU A 510 0.99 13.95 -6.12
CA LEU A 510 1.82 13.73 -7.32
C LEU A 510 1.17 12.83 -8.38
N GLU A 511 0.50 11.74 -7.96
CA GLU A 511 0.14 10.62 -8.83
C GLU A 511 -0.77 11.02 -10.00
N SER A 512 -1.70 11.95 -9.79
CA SER A 512 -2.59 12.46 -10.85
C SER A 512 -1.83 13.17 -11.98
N HIS A 513 -0.89 14.06 -11.63
CA HIS A 513 -0.09 14.76 -12.63
C HIS A 513 0.97 13.83 -13.25
N ALA A 514 1.58 12.94 -12.46
CA ALA A 514 2.48 11.91 -12.98
C ALA A 514 1.78 10.97 -13.98
N THR A 515 0.55 10.52 -13.69
CA THR A 515 -0.28 9.71 -14.61
C THR A 515 -0.62 10.48 -15.90
N THR A 516 -0.87 11.79 -15.77
CA THR A 516 -1.08 12.68 -16.93
C THR A 516 0.17 12.70 -17.81
N MET A 517 1.34 12.91 -17.23
CA MET A 517 2.62 12.93 -17.94
C MET A 517 2.96 11.57 -18.56
N GLU A 518 2.77 10.46 -17.84
CA GLU A 518 2.92 9.09 -18.37
C GLU A 518 2.03 8.84 -19.59
N THR A 519 0.79 9.34 -19.57
CA THR A 519 -0.17 9.21 -20.69
C THR A 519 0.25 10.03 -21.90
N CYS A 520 0.82 11.23 -21.68
CA CYS A 520 1.13 12.20 -22.73
C CYS A 520 2.56 12.06 -23.30
N LYS A 521 3.44 11.26 -22.66
CA LYS A 521 4.90 11.22 -22.96
C LYS A 521 5.29 10.85 -24.40
N ASN A 522 4.37 10.25 -25.15
CA ASN A 522 4.57 9.81 -26.54
C ASN A 522 4.22 10.86 -27.60
N GLU A 523 3.81 12.06 -27.20
CA GLU A 523 3.42 13.16 -28.09
C GLU A 523 4.47 14.27 -28.03
N TYR A 524 4.93 14.72 -29.19
CA TYR A 524 6.03 15.68 -29.33
C TYR A 524 5.54 16.91 -30.08
N ILE A 525 4.93 17.86 -29.36
CA ILE A 525 4.44 19.12 -29.92
C ILE A 525 5.53 20.18 -29.75
N ILE A 526 6.25 20.51 -30.82
CA ILE A 526 7.48 21.33 -30.77
C ILE A 526 7.25 22.70 -31.41
N PRO A 527 7.45 23.81 -30.68
CA PRO A 527 7.36 25.16 -31.21
C PRO A 527 8.65 25.58 -31.93
N ILE A 528 8.54 25.97 -33.20
CA ILE A 528 9.62 26.68 -33.91
C ILE A 528 9.71 28.11 -33.34
N GLY A 529 10.84 28.41 -32.70
CA GLY A 529 11.23 29.73 -32.19
C GLY A 529 12.75 29.84 -32.02
N PRO A 530 13.28 31.01 -31.61
CA PRO A 530 14.71 31.16 -31.32
C PRO A 530 15.14 30.28 -30.13
N GLU A 531 14.25 30.10 -29.15
CA GLU A 531 14.41 29.25 -27.95
C GLU A 531 14.93 27.84 -28.31
N LEU A 532 14.30 27.19 -29.30
CA LEU A 532 14.67 25.86 -29.82
C LEU A 532 16.05 25.85 -30.53
N LYS A 533 16.47 26.97 -31.13
CA LYS A 533 17.78 27.08 -31.78
C LYS A 533 18.90 27.28 -30.77
N GLU A 534 18.67 28.15 -29.79
CA GLU A 534 19.63 28.43 -28.71
C GLU A 534 19.88 27.18 -27.87
N LEU A 535 18.84 26.38 -27.58
CA LEU A 535 18.95 25.14 -26.80
C LEU A 535 19.78 24.04 -27.50
N TYR A 536 19.68 23.93 -28.84
CA TYR A 536 20.38 22.90 -29.64
C TYR A 536 21.53 23.46 -30.48
N GLN A 537 22.06 24.64 -30.12
CA GLN A 537 23.30 25.17 -30.70
C GLN A 537 24.52 24.32 -30.28
N ASP A 538 24.47 23.74 -29.07
CA ASP A 538 25.42 22.73 -28.59
C ASP A 538 25.05 21.33 -29.15
N PRO A 539 25.95 20.65 -29.90
CA PRO A 539 25.70 19.30 -30.37
C PRO A 539 25.47 18.25 -29.27
N GLU A 540 26.06 18.41 -28.07
CA GLU A 540 25.89 17.43 -26.99
C GLU A 540 24.45 17.41 -26.44
N MET A 541 23.76 18.55 -26.49
CA MET A 541 22.36 18.67 -26.06
C MET A 541 21.42 17.74 -26.84
N GLY A 542 21.70 17.47 -28.13
CA GLY A 542 20.89 16.56 -28.96
C GLY A 542 20.90 15.08 -28.52
N HIS A 543 21.74 14.70 -27.54
CA HIS A 543 21.79 13.35 -26.97
C HIS A 543 21.85 13.33 -25.43
N SER A 544 21.64 14.48 -24.77
CA SER A 544 21.87 14.63 -23.33
C SER A 544 20.96 13.77 -22.46
N LEU A 545 21.53 13.18 -21.40
CA LEU A 545 20.80 12.60 -20.26
C LEU A 545 20.78 13.55 -19.04
N ARG A 546 21.52 14.66 -19.10
CA ARG A 546 21.80 15.54 -17.95
C ARG A 546 20.87 16.74 -17.84
N SER A 547 20.28 17.16 -18.96
CA SER A 547 19.38 18.33 -19.05
C SER A 547 17.91 17.92 -19.04
N LEU A 548 17.11 18.59 -18.20
CA LEU A 548 15.65 18.53 -18.20
C LEU A 548 15.01 19.55 -19.16
N LYS A 549 15.77 20.58 -19.56
CA LYS A 549 15.29 21.68 -20.41
C LYS A 549 14.95 21.16 -21.80
N THR A 550 13.67 21.26 -22.18
CA THR A 550 13.11 20.86 -23.47
C THR A 550 12.05 21.88 -23.89
N GLU A 551 11.90 22.11 -25.19
CA GLU A 551 11.00 23.12 -25.75
C GLU A 551 9.63 22.58 -26.15
N SER A 552 9.45 21.25 -26.18
CA SER A 552 8.14 20.64 -26.44
C SER A 552 7.09 21.06 -25.41
N VAL A 553 5.88 21.37 -25.90
CA VAL A 553 4.75 21.78 -25.07
C VAL A 553 4.25 20.59 -24.26
N GLN A 554 4.44 20.67 -22.94
CA GLN A 554 4.07 19.63 -21.97
C GLN A 554 3.04 20.17 -20.94
N PRO A 555 2.17 19.32 -20.37
CA PRO A 555 1.30 19.71 -19.27
C PRO A 555 2.08 20.26 -18.07
N GLN A 556 1.68 21.41 -17.54
CA GLN A 556 2.26 21.99 -16.32
C GLN A 556 1.43 21.62 -15.09
N MET A 557 2.09 21.33 -13.97
CA MET A 557 1.42 21.07 -12.70
C MET A 557 0.68 22.32 -12.21
N LYS A 558 -0.51 22.13 -11.64
CA LYS A 558 -1.23 23.15 -10.87
C LYS A 558 -1.63 22.56 -9.52
N MET A 559 -1.51 23.39 -8.49
CA MET A 559 -1.98 23.10 -7.14
C MET A 559 -3.04 24.11 -6.72
N THR A 560 -3.86 23.72 -5.76
CA THR A 560 -4.85 24.57 -5.10
C THR A 560 -4.65 24.51 -3.60
N ASP A 561 -4.80 25.63 -2.90
CA ASP A 561 -4.74 25.68 -1.44
C ASP A 561 -5.80 24.77 -0.80
N ILE A 562 -5.47 24.22 0.37
CA ILE A 562 -6.33 23.28 1.10
C ILE A 562 -7.50 24.05 1.73
N ALA A 563 -8.72 23.77 1.28
CA ALA A 563 -9.94 24.40 1.76
C ALA A 563 -10.76 23.45 2.64
N GLU A 564 -11.50 24.00 3.63
CA GLU A 564 -12.40 23.21 4.49
C GLU A 564 -13.65 22.72 3.73
N SER A 565 -14.13 23.51 2.77
CA SER A 565 -15.22 23.16 1.86
C SER A 565 -14.78 23.26 0.40
N VAL A 566 -15.31 22.36 -0.44
CA VAL A 566 -15.01 22.26 -1.87
C VAL A 566 -16.31 22.48 -2.65
N ASP A 567 -16.63 23.75 -2.89
CA ASP A 567 -17.92 24.16 -3.48
C ASP A 567 -17.94 24.10 -5.01
N ASN A 568 -16.77 24.04 -5.67
CA ASN A 568 -16.66 23.98 -7.13
C ASN A 568 -15.51 23.08 -7.59
N ILE A 569 -15.87 21.93 -8.18
CA ILE A 569 -14.93 20.91 -8.66
C ILE A 569 -14.18 21.38 -9.93
N ARG A 570 -14.78 22.25 -10.75
CA ARG A 570 -14.24 22.65 -12.07
C ARG A 570 -12.90 23.39 -12.04
N SER A 571 -12.54 23.97 -10.90
CA SER A 571 -11.27 24.68 -10.68
C SER A 571 -10.36 23.99 -9.67
N LEU A 572 -10.69 22.77 -9.24
CA LEU A 572 -9.96 22.03 -8.23
C LEU A 572 -8.80 21.26 -8.86
N TYR A 573 -7.63 21.32 -8.23
CA TYR A 573 -6.44 20.56 -8.61
C TYR A 573 -5.89 19.85 -7.37
N SER A 574 -4.71 19.23 -7.48
CA SER A 574 -4.02 18.61 -6.35
C SER A 574 -3.85 19.61 -5.17
N PRO A 575 -4.06 19.17 -3.91
CA PRO A 575 -3.84 20.02 -2.74
C PRO A 575 -2.37 20.46 -2.63
N TYR A 576 -2.15 21.71 -2.26
CA TYR A 576 -0.81 22.31 -2.17
C TYR A 576 0.12 21.53 -1.22
N PHE A 577 1.38 21.35 -1.64
CA PHE A 577 2.45 20.79 -0.81
C PHE A 577 3.80 21.40 -1.22
N PRO A 578 4.72 21.70 -0.29
CA PRO A 578 6.02 22.31 -0.60
C PRO A 578 6.99 21.29 -1.22
N LEU A 579 6.86 21.03 -2.53
CA LEU A 579 7.62 19.98 -3.22
C LEU A 579 9.15 20.23 -3.24
N ASP A 580 9.62 21.47 -3.22
CA ASP A 580 11.06 21.79 -3.05
C ASP A 580 11.64 21.22 -1.75
N VAL A 581 10.88 21.28 -0.67
CA VAL A 581 11.27 20.76 0.66
C VAL A 581 11.30 19.23 0.66
N VAL A 582 10.47 18.60 -0.18
CA VAL A 582 10.50 17.14 -0.43
C VAL A 582 11.69 16.78 -1.29
N ARG A 583 11.90 17.42 -2.45
CA ARG A 583 13.04 17.18 -3.36
C ARG A 583 14.36 17.25 -2.61
N ASN A 584 14.62 18.37 -1.93
CA ASN A 584 15.90 18.59 -1.24
C ASN A 584 16.15 17.53 -0.16
N PHE A 585 15.10 17.09 0.55
CA PHE A 585 15.20 15.99 1.52
C PHE A 585 15.42 14.63 0.86
N VAL A 586 14.63 14.27 -0.16
CA VAL A 586 14.66 12.94 -0.79
C VAL A 586 15.96 12.71 -1.57
N MET A 587 16.49 13.74 -2.24
CA MET A 587 17.80 13.65 -2.90
C MET A 587 18.93 13.43 -1.89
N ALA A 588 18.95 14.18 -0.77
CA ALA A 588 19.93 14.00 0.29
C ALA A 588 19.80 12.62 0.97
N ALA A 589 18.57 12.17 1.27
CA ALA A 589 18.31 10.88 1.88
C ALA A 589 18.62 9.70 0.95
N LEU A 590 18.57 9.87 -0.37
CA LEU A 590 19.00 8.86 -1.34
C LEU A 590 20.53 8.78 -1.44
N ASP A 591 21.22 9.91 -1.44
CA ASP A 591 22.68 9.97 -1.41
C ASP A 591 23.23 9.36 -0.11
N GLU A 592 22.70 9.77 1.04
CA GLU A 592 23.01 9.16 2.34
C GLU A 592 22.71 7.64 2.36
N ALA A 593 21.59 7.20 1.77
CA ALA A 593 21.28 5.77 1.64
C ALA A 593 22.32 5.02 0.80
N VAL A 594 22.84 5.63 -0.28
CA VAL A 594 23.92 5.07 -1.11
C VAL A 594 25.25 5.05 -0.34
N GLN A 595 25.61 6.11 0.38
CA GLN A 595 26.84 6.22 1.16
C GLN A 595 26.88 5.22 2.33
N ILE A 596 25.79 5.09 3.09
CA ILE A 596 25.70 4.15 4.23
C ILE A 596 25.77 2.69 3.75
N ASN A 597 25.20 2.36 2.60
CA ASN A 597 25.16 0.98 2.07
C ASN A 597 26.37 0.59 1.20
N GLN A 598 27.44 1.38 1.18
CA GLN A 598 28.74 0.95 0.62
C GLN A 598 29.31 -0.27 1.38
N LEU A 599 29.03 -0.32 2.68
CA LEU A 599 29.23 -1.47 3.56
C LEU A 599 27.87 -2.14 3.87
N HIS A 600 27.90 -3.39 4.35
CA HIS A 600 26.67 -4.09 4.69
C HIS A 600 26.07 -3.55 6.00
N ASN A 601 25.14 -2.61 5.89
CA ASN A 601 24.36 -2.15 7.05
C ASN A 601 23.49 -3.29 7.60
N ARG A 602 23.53 -3.48 8.92
CA ARG A 602 22.74 -4.47 9.66
C ARG A 602 21.33 -3.97 10.01
N ASP A 603 21.16 -2.65 10.12
CA ASP A 603 19.92 -1.99 10.53
C ASP A 603 19.59 -0.84 9.55
N PRO A 604 19.18 -1.16 8.31
CA PRO A 604 18.78 -0.17 7.32
C PRO A 604 17.42 0.45 7.69
N VAL A 605 17.23 1.73 7.34
CA VAL A 605 16.04 2.53 7.65
C VAL A 605 14.74 1.79 7.24
N GLY A 606 13.81 1.64 8.19
CA GLY A 606 12.60 0.83 8.01
C GLY A 606 12.78 -0.69 8.08
N GLY A 607 13.95 -1.19 8.49
CA GLY A 607 14.24 -2.60 8.77
C GLY A 607 14.60 -3.48 7.57
N SER A 608 14.67 -2.94 6.35
CA SER A 608 15.22 -3.65 5.19
C SER A 608 15.71 -2.70 4.10
N ASN A 609 16.66 -3.15 3.26
CA ASN A 609 17.12 -2.37 2.10
C ASN A 609 16.00 -2.07 1.11
N GLU A 610 14.94 -2.89 1.06
CA GLU A 610 13.75 -2.57 0.27
C GLU A 610 12.96 -1.42 0.90
N ASN A 611 12.73 -1.43 2.22
CA ASN A 611 12.05 -0.35 2.94
C ASN A 611 12.83 0.98 2.93
N LEU A 612 14.15 0.90 2.77
CA LEU A 612 15.02 2.06 2.55
C LEU A 612 14.88 2.62 1.13
N PHE A 613 15.23 1.84 0.11
CA PHE A 613 15.38 2.34 -1.27
C PHE A 613 14.06 2.44 -2.05
N LEU A 614 13.09 1.54 -1.86
CA LEU A 614 11.85 1.54 -2.64
C LEU A 614 11.05 2.85 -2.51
N PRO A 615 10.81 3.41 -1.30
CA PRO A 615 10.02 4.64 -1.17
C PRO A 615 10.77 5.87 -1.70
N LEU A 616 12.10 5.93 -1.49
CA LEU A 616 12.94 7.01 -1.99
C LEU A 616 12.95 7.06 -3.52
N LEU A 617 13.25 5.93 -4.18
CA LEU A 617 13.32 5.87 -5.65
C LEU A 617 11.96 6.12 -6.31
N LYS A 618 10.87 5.59 -5.74
CA LYS A 618 9.51 5.88 -6.21
C LYS A 618 9.16 7.36 -6.11
N LEU A 619 9.58 8.04 -5.03
CA LEU A 619 9.34 9.47 -4.85
C LEU A 619 10.23 10.32 -5.77
N VAL A 620 11.48 9.91 -6.05
CA VAL A 620 12.32 10.55 -7.09
C VAL A 620 11.69 10.41 -8.48
N ASP A 621 11.21 9.23 -8.86
CA ASP A 621 10.49 9.01 -10.14
C ASP A 621 9.28 9.94 -10.29
N ARG A 622 8.45 10.04 -9.25
CA ARG A 622 7.28 10.91 -9.26
C ARG A 622 7.62 12.40 -9.25
N LEU A 623 8.72 12.81 -8.61
CA LEU A 623 9.21 14.20 -8.67
C LEU A 623 9.86 14.54 -10.03
N LEU A 624 10.46 13.56 -10.72
CA LEU A 624 10.97 13.72 -12.09
C LEU A 624 9.81 13.93 -13.06
N LEU A 625 8.79 13.05 -13.04
CA LEU A 625 7.60 13.15 -13.89
C LEU A 625 6.82 14.46 -13.68
N VAL A 626 6.80 14.99 -12.46
CA VAL A 626 6.10 16.23 -12.11
C VAL A 626 6.94 17.48 -12.39
N GLY A 627 8.19 17.34 -12.86
CA GLY A 627 9.05 18.45 -13.29
C GLY A 627 9.63 19.28 -12.14
N VAL A 628 9.81 18.68 -10.95
CA VAL A 628 10.31 19.39 -9.75
C VAL A 628 11.82 19.25 -9.57
N LEU A 629 12.42 18.17 -10.10
CA LEU A 629 13.88 17.99 -10.10
C LEU A 629 14.57 19.05 -10.96
N THR A 630 15.82 19.36 -10.64
CA THR A 630 16.67 20.27 -11.44
C THR A 630 17.73 19.51 -12.22
N ASP A 631 18.37 20.15 -13.20
CA ASP A 631 19.51 19.57 -13.93
C ASP A 631 20.62 19.08 -12.98
N GLU A 632 20.87 19.81 -11.87
CA GLU A 632 21.83 19.38 -10.86
C GLU A 632 21.41 18.07 -10.17
N ASP A 633 20.11 17.88 -9.93
CA ASP A 633 19.59 16.70 -9.24
C ASP A 633 19.63 15.47 -10.15
N VAL A 634 19.45 15.66 -11.46
CA VAL A 634 19.70 14.63 -12.47
C VAL A 634 21.18 14.24 -12.50
N ILE A 635 22.10 15.20 -12.47
CA ILE A 635 23.55 14.91 -12.42
C ILE A 635 23.91 14.14 -11.14
N LYS A 636 23.41 14.57 -9.98
CA LYS A 636 23.57 13.84 -8.69
C LYS A 636 22.99 12.42 -8.78
N LEU A 637 21.83 12.25 -9.42
CA LEU A 637 21.18 10.95 -9.61
C LEU A 637 21.98 10.01 -10.52
N LEU A 638 22.54 10.52 -11.62
CA LEU A 638 23.39 9.75 -12.52
C LEU A 638 24.69 9.29 -11.83
N ILE A 639 25.31 10.16 -11.03
CA ILE A 639 26.44 9.83 -10.16
C ILE A 639 26.08 8.74 -9.13
N MET A 640 24.87 8.77 -8.57
CA MET A 640 24.37 7.73 -7.66
C MET A 640 24.11 6.38 -8.38
N PHE A 641 23.76 6.39 -9.68
CA PHE A 641 23.60 5.16 -10.45
C PHE A 641 24.93 4.47 -10.74
N ASP A 642 25.89 5.24 -11.28
CA ASP A 642 27.24 4.79 -11.56
C ASP A 642 28.26 5.95 -11.48
N PRO A 643 29.08 6.04 -10.41
CA PRO A 643 30.01 7.15 -10.24
C PRO A 643 31.19 7.06 -11.20
N GLU A 644 31.60 5.87 -11.65
CA GLU A 644 32.73 5.70 -12.59
C GLU A 644 32.48 6.39 -13.94
N THR A 645 31.23 6.46 -14.39
CA THR A 645 30.85 7.12 -15.65
C THR A 645 30.58 8.63 -15.49
N TRP A 646 30.00 9.04 -14.36
CA TRP A 646 29.36 10.36 -14.23
C TRP A 646 30.03 11.34 -13.27
N ASP A 647 30.92 10.89 -12.38
CA ASP A 647 31.64 11.76 -11.44
C ASP A 647 33.04 12.12 -11.99
N PRO A 648 33.29 13.40 -12.39
CA PRO A 648 34.59 13.81 -12.93
C PRO A 648 35.75 13.73 -11.93
N THR A 649 35.48 13.43 -10.65
CA THR A 649 36.46 13.33 -9.57
C THR A 649 36.73 11.89 -9.09
N PHE A 650 36.13 10.88 -9.73
CA PHE A 650 36.22 9.47 -9.32
C PHE A 650 37.64 8.89 -9.48
N GLU A 651 38.33 8.62 -8.36
CA GLU A 651 39.67 8.02 -8.34
C GLU A 651 39.60 6.49 -8.26
N LYS A 652 39.50 5.81 -9.41
CA LYS A 652 39.38 4.34 -9.51
C LYS A 652 40.49 3.53 -8.82
N GLU A 653 41.73 4.03 -8.84
CA GLU A 653 42.89 3.46 -8.13
C GLU A 653 43.31 4.33 -6.91
N GLY A 654 42.36 5.10 -6.35
CA GLY A 654 42.57 6.01 -5.23
C GLY A 654 41.46 5.89 -4.19
N LYS A 655 40.84 7.01 -3.80
CA LYS A 655 39.89 7.06 -2.69
C LYS A 655 38.58 6.31 -2.96
N ASP A 656 38.20 6.16 -4.24
CA ASP A 656 36.90 5.64 -4.65
C ASP A 656 36.91 4.14 -5.02
N GLU A 657 38.01 3.41 -4.83
CA GLU A 657 38.17 1.97 -5.17
C GLU A 657 37.04 1.07 -4.63
N HIS A 658 36.36 1.49 -3.56
CA HIS A 658 35.26 0.75 -2.93
C HIS A 658 33.87 1.40 -3.11
N ARG A 659 33.79 2.59 -3.73
CA ARG A 659 32.56 3.36 -3.92
C ARG A 659 31.76 2.82 -5.12
N LYS A 660 30.57 2.31 -4.85
CA LYS A 660 29.67 1.65 -5.81
C LYS A 660 28.42 2.49 -6.01
N GLY A 661 28.08 2.73 -7.27
CA GLY A 661 26.75 3.20 -7.64
C GLY A 661 25.68 2.11 -7.48
N LEU A 662 24.41 2.53 -7.46
CA LEU A 662 23.23 1.70 -7.24
C LEU A 662 23.18 0.44 -8.15
N PHE A 663 23.68 0.51 -9.37
CA PHE A 663 23.76 -0.63 -10.30
C PHE A 663 24.65 -1.80 -9.81
N ASN A 664 25.63 -1.49 -8.94
CA ASN A 664 26.55 -2.45 -8.34
C ASN A 664 26.17 -2.84 -6.91
N MET A 665 25.08 -2.31 -6.37
CA MET A 665 24.56 -2.63 -5.04
C MET A 665 23.52 -3.76 -5.09
N LYS A 666 23.43 -4.56 -4.02
CA LYS A 666 22.42 -5.63 -3.94
C LYS A 666 21.04 -5.07 -3.56
N MET A 667 20.22 -4.82 -4.58
CA MET A 667 18.87 -4.29 -4.46
C MET A 667 17.80 -5.38 -4.59
N ALA A 668 16.69 -5.24 -3.84
CA ALA A 668 15.52 -6.11 -3.95
C ALA A 668 14.68 -5.82 -5.21
N GLU A 669 13.86 -6.78 -5.66
CA GLU A 669 13.10 -6.67 -6.92
C GLU A 669 12.24 -5.41 -7.04
N GLY A 670 11.53 -5.02 -5.97
CA GLY A 670 10.72 -3.81 -5.97
C GLY A 670 11.53 -2.54 -6.26
N ALA A 671 12.75 -2.45 -5.70
CA ALA A 671 13.65 -1.33 -5.95
C ALA A 671 14.30 -1.40 -7.34
N LYS A 672 14.65 -2.60 -7.83
CA LYS A 672 15.06 -2.81 -9.24
C LYS A 672 13.95 -2.36 -10.21
N LEU A 673 12.67 -2.62 -9.89
CA LEU A 673 11.53 -2.20 -10.72
C LEU A 673 11.38 -0.67 -10.79
N GLN A 674 11.46 0.03 -9.65
CA GLN A 674 11.41 1.50 -9.67
C GLN A 674 12.63 2.11 -10.36
N MET A 675 13.80 1.46 -10.28
CA MET A 675 14.97 1.84 -11.07
C MET A 675 14.69 1.74 -12.58
N CYS A 676 14.04 0.68 -13.05
CA CYS A 676 13.64 0.56 -14.47
C CYS A 676 12.65 1.65 -14.90
N CYS A 677 11.68 2.02 -14.06
CA CYS A 677 10.76 3.14 -14.35
C CYS A 677 11.51 4.47 -14.49
N LEU A 678 12.37 4.79 -13.51
CA LEU A 678 13.16 6.02 -13.49
C LEU A 678 14.11 6.11 -14.69
N LEU A 679 14.77 5.01 -15.06
CA LEU A 679 15.61 4.91 -16.26
C LEU A 679 14.79 5.02 -17.55
N HIS A 680 13.57 4.48 -17.60
CA HIS A 680 12.68 4.69 -18.74
C HIS A 680 12.32 6.17 -18.93
N HIS A 681 12.09 6.92 -17.86
CA HIS A 681 11.79 8.35 -17.94
C HIS A 681 13.01 9.19 -18.36
N LEU A 682 14.22 8.81 -17.95
CA LEU A 682 15.46 9.42 -18.48
C LEU A 682 15.69 9.07 -19.95
N CYS A 683 15.35 7.86 -20.41
CA CYS A 683 15.38 7.52 -21.84
C CYS A 683 14.28 8.27 -22.64
N ASP A 684 13.10 8.50 -22.06
CA ASP A 684 12.05 9.34 -22.66
C ASP A 684 12.51 10.81 -22.81
N MET A 685 13.34 11.31 -21.87
CA MET A 685 14.02 12.60 -21.95
C MET A 685 15.04 12.63 -23.09
N GLN A 686 15.93 11.63 -23.17
CA GLN A 686 16.98 11.57 -24.18
C GLN A 686 16.39 11.42 -25.60
N LEU A 687 15.29 10.66 -25.74
CA LEU A 687 14.55 10.54 -26.99
C LEU A 687 13.96 11.89 -27.43
N ARG A 688 13.40 12.65 -26.50
CA ARG A 688 12.87 14.00 -26.74
C ARG A 688 13.95 14.98 -27.21
N HIS A 689 15.13 14.96 -26.58
CA HIS A 689 16.30 15.74 -27.05
C HIS A 689 16.71 15.40 -28.48
N ARG A 690 16.74 14.11 -28.85
CA ARG A 690 17.04 13.68 -30.22
C ARG A 690 15.99 14.18 -31.22
N VAL A 691 14.70 14.10 -30.87
CA VAL A 691 13.60 14.57 -31.73
C VAL A 691 13.65 16.10 -31.89
N GLU A 692 13.79 16.85 -30.81
CA GLU A 692 13.86 18.32 -30.83
C GLU A 692 15.10 18.83 -31.60
N SER A 693 16.25 18.18 -31.44
CA SER A 693 17.46 18.45 -32.25
C SER A 693 17.23 18.21 -33.76
N ILE A 694 16.55 17.13 -34.13
CA ILE A 694 16.17 16.85 -35.53
C ILE A 694 15.22 17.92 -36.07
N ILE A 695 14.23 18.39 -35.30
CA ILE A 695 13.33 19.46 -35.74
C ILE A 695 14.08 20.81 -35.86
N SER A 696 14.99 21.10 -34.93
CA SER A 696 15.83 22.32 -34.97
C SER A 696 16.70 22.36 -36.24
N TYR A 697 17.42 21.27 -36.53
CA TYR A 697 18.17 21.12 -37.78
C TYR A 697 17.25 21.17 -39.03
N SER A 698 16.12 20.47 -38.99
CA SER A 698 15.20 20.39 -40.14
C SER A 698 14.58 21.74 -40.50
N HIS A 699 14.35 22.62 -39.51
CA HIS A 699 13.84 23.97 -39.77
C HIS A 699 14.81 24.77 -40.66
N ASP A 700 16.09 24.79 -40.30
CA ASP A 700 17.09 25.59 -41.02
C ASP A 700 17.44 24.96 -42.37
N PHE A 701 17.61 23.64 -42.41
CA PHE A 701 17.78 22.91 -43.67
C PHE A 701 16.63 23.14 -44.66
N VAL A 702 15.37 23.20 -44.20
CA VAL A 702 14.22 23.52 -45.05
C VAL A 702 14.19 25.00 -45.44
N GLY A 703 14.68 25.92 -44.60
CA GLY A 703 14.84 27.33 -44.94
C GLY A 703 15.85 27.55 -46.08
N ASP A 704 17.04 26.96 -45.97
CA ASP A 704 18.09 27.04 -46.99
C ASP A 704 17.66 26.35 -48.29
N LEU A 705 16.97 25.20 -48.19
CA LEU A 705 16.38 24.51 -49.34
C LEU A 705 15.30 25.33 -50.05
N GLN A 706 14.50 26.13 -49.32
CA GLN A 706 13.53 27.05 -49.93
C GLN A 706 14.24 28.20 -50.67
N ALA A 707 15.38 28.68 -50.16
CA ALA A 707 16.20 29.69 -50.84
C ALA A 707 16.84 29.14 -52.13
N ASP A 708 17.43 27.93 -52.07
CA ASP A 708 17.93 27.20 -53.25
C ASP A 708 16.82 26.99 -54.30
N GLN A 709 15.66 26.46 -53.87
CA GLN A 709 14.54 26.20 -54.78
C GLN A 709 14.02 27.49 -55.43
N LEU A 710 13.97 28.60 -54.68
CA LEU A 710 13.62 29.91 -55.22
C LEU A 710 14.65 30.41 -56.23
N GLN A 711 15.95 30.29 -55.94
CA GLN A 711 17.02 30.69 -56.85
C GLN A 711 16.96 29.88 -58.15
N ARG A 712 16.89 28.54 -58.07
CA ARG A 712 16.74 27.66 -59.23
C ARG A 712 15.49 27.98 -60.05
N TYR A 713 14.37 28.33 -59.42
CA TYR A 713 13.17 28.79 -60.12
C TYR A 713 13.38 30.11 -60.88
N VAL A 714 14.07 31.07 -60.26
CA VAL A 714 14.39 32.36 -60.89
C VAL A 714 15.34 32.16 -62.08
N ASP A 715 16.36 31.32 -61.95
CA ASP A 715 17.32 31.03 -63.03
C ASP A 715 16.65 30.35 -64.23
N ILE A 716 15.75 29.39 -63.99
CA ILE A 716 14.93 28.75 -65.03
C ILE A 716 13.99 29.77 -65.70
N LYS A 717 13.50 30.77 -64.96
CA LYS A 717 12.62 31.83 -65.49
C LYS A 717 13.38 32.90 -66.28
N GLN A 718 14.67 33.09 -66.02
CA GLN A 718 15.52 34.06 -66.73
C GLN A 718 16.30 33.47 -67.91
N SER A 719 16.38 32.13 -68.04
CA SER A 719 17.12 31.45 -69.10
C SER A 719 16.23 30.97 -70.26
N ASP A 720 16.67 31.23 -71.50
CA ASP A 720 15.94 30.88 -72.73
C ASP A 720 16.19 29.41 -73.10
N LEU A 721 15.55 28.51 -72.34
CA LEU A 721 15.77 27.06 -72.39
C LEU A 721 14.90 26.35 -73.45
N PRO A 722 15.46 25.43 -74.27
CA PRO A 722 14.68 24.60 -75.18
C PRO A 722 13.55 23.84 -74.47
N SER A 723 12.37 23.78 -75.10
CA SER A 723 11.11 23.33 -74.46
C SER A 723 11.18 21.97 -73.77
N ALA A 724 11.98 21.03 -74.28
CA ALA A 724 12.19 19.72 -73.65
C ALA A 724 12.96 19.81 -72.32
N ILE A 725 14.00 20.65 -72.26
CA ILE A 725 14.81 20.90 -71.06
C ILE A 725 14.00 21.72 -70.05
N ALA A 726 13.31 22.76 -70.52
CA ALA A 726 12.39 23.54 -69.71
C ALA A 726 11.29 22.64 -69.10
N ALA A 727 10.72 21.70 -69.87
CA ALA A 727 9.72 20.76 -69.36
C ALA A 727 10.28 19.78 -68.30
N LYS A 728 11.53 19.29 -68.43
CA LYS A 728 12.19 18.47 -67.39
C LYS A 728 12.44 19.30 -66.12
N LYS A 729 13.12 20.45 -66.24
CA LYS A 729 13.50 21.30 -65.09
C LYS A 729 12.28 21.88 -64.35
N THR A 730 11.21 22.24 -65.06
CA THR A 730 9.99 22.77 -64.41
C THR A 730 9.06 21.71 -63.80
N ARG A 731 9.44 20.43 -63.78
CA ARG A 731 8.62 19.36 -63.19
C ARG A 731 8.45 19.53 -61.68
N GLU A 732 9.55 19.83 -60.98
CA GLU A 732 9.59 20.00 -59.52
C GLU A 732 8.54 21.03 -59.03
N PHE A 733 8.60 22.26 -59.54
CA PHE A 733 7.69 23.36 -59.17
C PHE A 733 6.21 23.14 -59.57
N ARG A 734 5.89 22.02 -60.23
CA ARG A 734 4.52 21.60 -60.60
C ARG A 734 4.04 20.35 -59.85
N CYS A 735 4.91 19.66 -59.12
CA CYS A 735 4.55 18.56 -58.22
C CYS A 735 3.98 19.07 -56.88
N PRO A 736 3.13 18.30 -56.18
CA PRO A 736 2.73 18.61 -54.80
C PRO A 736 3.93 18.64 -53.84
N PRO A 737 3.88 19.40 -52.72
CA PRO A 737 5.02 19.55 -51.80
C PRO A 737 5.61 18.24 -51.27
N ARG A 738 4.80 17.19 -51.07
CA ARG A 738 5.29 15.87 -50.66
C ARG A 738 6.11 15.18 -51.75
N GLU A 739 5.73 15.35 -53.02
CA GLU A 739 6.49 14.83 -54.16
C GLU A 739 7.77 15.65 -54.40
N GLN A 740 7.71 16.97 -54.18
CA GLN A 740 8.89 17.84 -54.21
C GLN A 740 9.93 17.40 -53.17
N MET A 741 9.54 17.27 -51.90
CA MET A 741 10.46 16.81 -50.86
C MET A 741 10.99 15.40 -51.12
N ASN A 742 10.17 14.47 -51.63
CA ASN A 742 10.64 13.13 -52.02
C ASN A 742 11.66 13.17 -53.17
N ALA A 743 11.47 14.03 -54.16
CA ALA A 743 12.40 14.19 -55.29
C ALA A 743 13.72 14.87 -54.86
N ILE A 744 13.64 15.86 -53.96
CA ILE A 744 14.79 16.56 -53.40
C ILE A 744 15.62 15.64 -52.51
N LEU A 745 14.99 14.91 -51.58
CA LEU A 745 15.68 14.03 -50.63
C LEU A 745 16.07 12.66 -51.22
N GLY A 746 15.71 12.38 -52.48
CA GLY A 746 15.99 11.11 -53.17
C GLY A 746 17.49 10.86 -53.46
N PHE A 747 18.39 11.80 -53.14
CA PHE A 747 19.77 11.80 -53.60
C PHE A 747 20.68 10.70 -53.03
N LYS A 748 20.19 9.85 -52.11
CA LYS A 748 20.91 8.68 -51.60
C LYS A 748 20.93 7.47 -52.55
N ASN A 749 20.03 7.44 -53.53
CA ASN A 749 19.87 6.31 -54.46
C ASN A 749 20.08 6.72 -55.94
N LEU A 750 20.94 7.70 -56.21
CA LEU A 750 21.24 8.13 -57.58
C LEU A 750 22.29 7.21 -58.22
N GLU A 751 22.03 6.79 -59.45
CA GLU A 751 23.06 6.26 -60.35
C GLU A 751 23.98 7.41 -60.82
N GLU A 752 25.23 7.12 -61.20
CA GLU A 752 26.26 8.14 -61.44
C GLU A 752 25.82 9.18 -62.50
N ASP A 753 25.16 8.74 -63.57
CA ASP A 753 24.64 9.59 -64.66
C ASP A 753 23.51 10.56 -64.24
N ASP A 754 22.83 10.32 -63.12
CA ASP A 754 21.73 11.19 -62.65
C ASP A 754 22.19 12.19 -61.58
N THR A 755 23.47 12.20 -61.22
CA THR A 755 24.06 13.16 -60.26
C THR A 755 23.99 14.61 -60.76
N GLU A 756 24.23 14.86 -62.07
CA GLU A 756 24.06 16.18 -62.70
C GLU A 756 22.59 16.67 -62.74
N ASN A 757 21.63 15.76 -62.57
CA ASN A 757 20.20 16.09 -62.55
C ASN A 757 19.63 16.26 -61.13
N CYS A 758 20.45 16.14 -60.08
CA CYS A 758 19.99 16.25 -58.71
C CYS A 758 19.43 17.68 -58.44
N PRO A 759 18.19 17.81 -57.93
CA PRO A 759 17.60 19.12 -57.61
C PRO A 759 18.10 19.72 -56.29
N CYS A 760 19.03 19.07 -55.58
CA CYS A 760 19.59 19.54 -54.31
C CYS A 760 21.07 19.88 -54.48
N GLY A 761 21.49 21.10 -54.15
CA GLY A 761 22.88 21.54 -54.23
C GLY A 761 23.82 20.71 -53.33
N ASN A 762 25.09 20.55 -53.73
CA ASN A 762 26.04 19.68 -53.02
C ASN A 762 26.25 20.09 -51.56
N ASP A 763 26.34 21.39 -51.27
CA ASP A 763 26.51 21.95 -49.93
C ASP A 763 25.37 21.50 -48.97
N LEU A 764 24.13 21.44 -49.48
CA LEU A 764 22.97 20.94 -48.74
C LEU A 764 23.03 19.40 -48.56
N ARG A 765 23.50 18.67 -49.58
CA ARG A 765 23.69 17.21 -49.50
C ARG A 765 24.75 16.83 -48.47
N GLU A 766 25.87 17.57 -48.44
CA GLU A 766 26.95 17.41 -47.46
C GLU A 766 26.48 17.78 -46.05
N SER A 767 25.74 18.88 -45.88
CA SER A 767 25.12 19.26 -44.59
C SER A 767 24.21 18.15 -44.04
N LEU A 768 23.32 17.60 -44.87
CA LEU A 768 22.40 16.54 -44.43
C LEU A 768 23.11 15.23 -44.13
N ASN A 769 24.13 14.86 -44.90
CA ASN A 769 24.96 13.69 -44.62
C ASN A 769 25.76 13.88 -43.31
N GLY A 770 26.41 15.03 -43.11
CA GLY A 770 27.17 15.32 -41.89
C GLY A 770 26.29 15.46 -40.63
N PHE A 771 25.02 15.85 -40.74
CA PHE A 771 24.06 15.73 -39.64
C PHE A 771 23.65 14.26 -39.40
N HIS A 772 23.36 13.51 -40.47
CA HIS A 772 22.97 12.11 -40.40
C HIS A 772 24.07 11.23 -39.78
N GLU A 773 25.33 11.43 -40.13
CA GLU A 773 26.48 10.69 -39.58
C GLU A 773 26.66 10.97 -38.08
N ARG A 774 26.57 12.23 -37.65
CA ARG A 774 26.60 12.60 -36.22
C ARG A 774 25.45 11.95 -35.44
N LEU A 775 24.23 11.98 -35.97
CA LEU A 775 23.08 11.30 -35.34
C LEU A 775 23.29 9.78 -35.28
N MET A 776 23.78 9.17 -36.35
CA MET A 776 24.03 7.72 -36.40
C MET A 776 25.19 7.29 -35.50
N LYS A 777 26.20 8.14 -35.25
CA LYS A 777 27.28 7.87 -34.29
C LYS A 777 26.72 7.53 -32.90
N HIS A 778 25.70 8.26 -32.44
CA HIS A 778 25.12 8.05 -31.11
C HIS A 778 23.96 7.04 -31.07
N VAL A 779 23.16 6.95 -32.14
CA VAL A 779 21.90 6.17 -32.17
C VAL A 779 22.08 4.74 -32.72
N SER A 780 23.04 4.50 -33.61
CA SER A 780 23.21 3.20 -34.29
C SER A 780 23.66 2.07 -33.35
N LEU A 781 23.66 0.84 -33.88
CA LEU A 781 24.28 -0.33 -33.24
C LEU A 781 25.82 -0.30 -33.32
N VAL A 782 26.41 0.46 -34.25
CA VAL A 782 27.87 0.62 -34.35
C VAL A 782 28.41 1.37 -33.12
N ALA A 783 27.62 2.27 -32.53
CA ALA A 783 27.92 2.91 -31.24
C ALA A 783 28.14 1.89 -30.08
N LEU A 784 27.47 0.74 -30.14
CA LEU A 784 27.60 -0.32 -29.15
C LEU A 784 28.79 -1.24 -29.40
N GLN A 785 29.27 -1.32 -30.64
CA GLN A 785 30.52 -1.98 -30.95
C GLN A 785 31.69 -1.22 -30.30
N GLU A 786 32.76 -1.92 -30.00
CA GLU A 786 34.04 -1.29 -29.73
C GLU A 786 34.77 -1.15 -31.07
N PRO A 787 35.67 -0.16 -31.24
CA PRO A 787 36.59 -0.21 -32.36
C PRO A 787 37.36 -1.52 -32.23
N SER A 788 37.10 -2.46 -33.14
CA SER A 788 37.94 -3.64 -33.27
C SER A 788 39.33 -3.13 -33.64
N ALA A 789 40.27 -3.20 -32.70
CA ALA A 789 41.68 -3.05 -33.02
C ALA A 789 41.96 -4.00 -34.17
N GLU A 790 42.32 -3.47 -35.34
CA GLU A 790 42.40 -4.27 -36.56
C GLU A 790 43.36 -5.44 -36.32
N GLU A 791 42.89 -6.67 -36.59
CA GLU A 791 43.72 -7.86 -36.43
C GLU A 791 44.85 -7.82 -37.47
N THR A 792 45.96 -7.17 -37.09
CA THR A 792 47.19 -7.14 -37.89
C THR A 792 47.55 -8.58 -38.23
N PRO A 793 47.60 -8.96 -39.52
CA PRO A 793 47.62 -10.37 -39.91
C PRO A 793 48.84 -11.06 -39.32
N THR A 794 48.58 -12.13 -38.56
CA THR A 794 49.62 -12.84 -37.81
C THR A 794 50.55 -13.60 -38.75
N ASP A 795 51.74 -13.07 -38.98
CA ASP A 795 52.79 -13.75 -39.74
C ASP A 795 53.67 -14.63 -38.82
N GLU A 796 54.23 -15.72 -39.36
CA GLU A 796 54.59 -16.90 -38.59
C GLU A 796 56.07 -16.98 -38.11
N THR A 797 56.23 -17.40 -36.85
CA THR A 797 57.33 -18.23 -36.28
C THR A 797 58.72 -17.66 -35.92
N THR A 798 59.38 -18.43 -35.05
CA THR A 798 60.85 -18.51 -34.75
C THR A 798 61.56 -17.45 -33.87
N LYS A 799 61.54 -17.75 -32.56
CA LYS A 799 62.66 -17.74 -31.57
C LYS A 799 63.65 -16.54 -31.51
N PRO A 800 63.81 -15.89 -30.34
CA PRO A 800 64.67 -14.71 -30.20
C PRO A 800 66.17 -15.04 -30.03
N GLY A 801 67.03 -14.23 -30.64
CA GLY A 801 68.47 -14.21 -30.38
C GLY A 801 69.18 -13.05 -31.09
N VAL A 802 70.12 -12.39 -30.40
CA VAL A 802 71.02 -11.32 -30.89
C VAL A 802 70.35 -10.02 -31.38
N LEU A 803 69.42 -10.07 -32.35
CA LEU A 803 68.78 -8.91 -32.99
C LEU A 803 68.18 -7.91 -32.00
N LYS A 804 67.63 -8.37 -30.88
CA LYS A 804 66.99 -7.51 -29.87
C LYS A 804 67.94 -6.48 -29.22
N ARG A 805 69.27 -6.66 -29.29
CA ARG A 805 70.23 -5.64 -28.82
C ARG A 805 70.50 -4.54 -29.86
N LEU A 806 70.49 -4.89 -31.14
CA LEU A 806 70.59 -3.93 -32.25
C LEU A 806 69.31 -3.10 -32.36
N TYR A 807 68.14 -3.74 -32.22
CA TYR A 807 66.84 -3.06 -32.26
C TYR A 807 66.71 -2.00 -31.15
N ASN A 808 67.10 -2.34 -29.91
CA ASN A 808 67.10 -1.37 -28.81
C ASN A 808 68.06 -0.17 -29.04
N PHE A 809 69.20 -0.37 -29.71
CA PHE A 809 70.14 0.72 -30.00
C PHE A 809 69.66 1.60 -31.17
N ILE A 810 68.99 1.00 -32.16
CA ILE A 810 68.39 1.73 -33.29
C ILE A 810 67.16 2.53 -32.83
N ASN A 811 66.32 1.98 -31.96
CA ASN A 811 65.21 2.73 -31.36
C ASN A 811 65.71 3.94 -30.55
N ALA A 812 66.71 3.77 -29.69
CA ALA A 812 67.27 4.87 -28.88
C ALA A 812 67.94 5.99 -29.72
N VAL A 813 68.28 5.72 -30.98
CA VAL A 813 68.74 6.75 -31.94
C VAL A 813 67.56 7.37 -32.70
N LYS A 814 66.51 6.59 -32.99
CA LYS A 814 65.31 7.06 -33.68
C LYS A 814 64.38 7.90 -32.80
N GLU A 815 64.37 7.66 -31.49
CA GLU A 815 63.67 8.47 -30.47
C GLU A 815 64.21 9.92 -30.36
N LEU A 816 65.32 10.25 -31.03
CA LEU A 816 65.90 11.60 -31.07
C LEU A 816 65.67 12.36 -32.39
N GLU A 817 65.06 11.73 -33.41
CA GLU A 817 64.85 12.34 -34.75
C GLU A 817 63.44 12.11 -35.34
N GLU A 818 62.42 11.77 -34.54
CA GLU A 818 61.03 11.98 -34.96
C GLU A 818 60.55 13.38 -34.52
N PRO A 819 59.99 14.22 -35.42
CA PRO A 819 59.21 15.39 -35.00
C PRO A 819 57.99 14.91 -34.20
N PRO A 820 57.38 15.75 -33.34
CA PRO A 820 56.24 15.33 -32.55
C PRO A 820 55.12 14.84 -33.47
N LYS A 821 54.85 13.54 -33.41
CA LYS A 821 53.55 13.01 -33.82
C LYS A 821 52.55 13.66 -32.88
N GLU A 822 51.54 14.30 -33.46
CA GLU A 822 50.36 14.68 -32.71
C GLU A 822 49.82 13.39 -32.07
N GLU A 823 49.59 13.42 -30.75
CA GLU A 823 48.92 12.31 -30.09
C GLU A 823 47.55 12.17 -30.76
N GLU A 824 47.26 11.01 -31.37
CA GLU A 824 45.91 10.71 -31.84
C GLU A 824 45.00 10.78 -30.63
N VAL A 825 44.26 11.89 -30.50
CA VAL A 825 43.39 12.14 -29.35
C VAL A 825 42.32 11.06 -29.37
N GLU A 826 42.49 10.03 -28.54
CA GLU A 826 41.51 8.96 -28.37
C GLU A 826 40.13 9.59 -28.26
N VAL A 827 39.24 9.25 -29.18
CA VAL A 827 37.92 9.88 -29.27
C VAL A 827 37.13 9.48 -28.03
N LYS A 828 37.21 10.32 -27.00
CA LYS A 828 36.55 10.12 -25.71
C LYS A 828 35.07 9.94 -25.96
N LYS A 829 34.61 8.69 -25.77
CA LYS A 829 33.19 8.33 -25.80
C LYS A 829 32.47 9.20 -24.78
N THR A 830 31.28 9.68 -25.12
CA THR A 830 30.52 10.52 -24.18
C THR A 830 30.12 9.66 -22.95
N PRO A 831 29.96 10.27 -21.75
CA PRO A 831 29.40 9.57 -20.60
C PRO A 831 28.08 8.86 -20.92
N GLU A 832 27.25 9.46 -21.77
CA GLU A 832 26.03 8.87 -22.33
C GLU A 832 26.28 7.56 -23.11
N GLU A 833 27.31 7.50 -23.96
CA GLU A 833 27.69 6.29 -24.73
C GLU A 833 28.23 5.19 -23.81
N VAL A 834 29.03 5.55 -22.80
CA VAL A 834 29.56 4.62 -21.79
C VAL A 834 28.42 4.06 -20.93
N PHE A 835 27.54 4.93 -20.44
CA PHE A 835 26.36 4.58 -19.64
C PHE A 835 25.41 3.65 -20.41
N ARG A 836 25.21 3.85 -21.71
CA ARG A 836 24.40 2.94 -22.56
C ARG A 836 24.94 1.50 -22.52
N LYS A 837 26.26 1.30 -22.54
CA LYS A 837 26.89 -0.03 -22.43
C LYS A 837 26.76 -0.61 -21.02
N ILE A 838 26.99 0.19 -19.98
CA ILE A 838 26.87 -0.23 -18.57
C ILE A 838 25.43 -0.59 -18.21
N LEU A 839 24.44 0.13 -18.73
CA LEU A 839 23.02 -0.17 -18.52
C LEU A 839 22.63 -1.53 -19.13
N ILE A 840 23.06 -1.81 -20.37
CA ILE A 840 22.87 -3.13 -21.02
C ILE A 840 23.50 -4.24 -20.17
N ALA A 841 24.76 -4.07 -19.75
CA ALA A 841 25.46 -5.04 -18.91
C ALA A 841 24.78 -5.25 -17.54
N THR A 842 24.26 -4.18 -16.94
CA THR A 842 23.56 -4.22 -15.64
C THR A 842 22.24 -4.99 -15.73
N ILE A 843 21.46 -4.78 -16.79
CA ILE A 843 20.18 -5.51 -17.00
C ILE A 843 20.45 -7.01 -17.20
N VAL A 844 21.46 -7.38 -17.98
CA VAL A 844 21.87 -8.78 -18.17
C VAL A 844 22.34 -9.39 -16.86
N LYS A 845 23.28 -8.74 -16.15
CA LYS A 845 23.77 -9.13 -14.84
C LYS A 845 22.64 -9.37 -13.83
N TRP A 846 21.65 -8.49 -13.75
CA TRP A 846 20.50 -8.66 -12.84
C TRP A 846 19.62 -9.89 -13.17
N ALA A 847 19.58 -10.33 -14.43
CA ALA A 847 18.88 -11.55 -14.83
C ALA A 847 19.73 -12.83 -14.64
N GLU A 848 21.06 -12.70 -14.65
CA GLU A 848 22.00 -13.80 -14.37
C GLU A 848 22.24 -14.03 -12.86
N GLU A 849 22.16 -12.97 -12.04
CA GLU A 849 22.38 -13.00 -10.58
C GLU A 849 21.41 -13.93 -9.83
N THR A 850 20.12 -13.87 -10.20
CA THR A 850 19.01 -14.47 -9.45
C THR A 850 17.82 -14.71 -10.36
N GLN A 851 17.10 -15.82 -10.18
CA GLN A 851 15.78 -16.00 -10.79
C GLN A 851 14.83 -14.93 -10.27
N ILE A 852 14.25 -14.13 -11.18
CA ILE A 852 13.29 -13.07 -10.85
C ILE A 852 11.89 -13.67 -10.70
N GLU A 853 11.19 -13.33 -9.62
CA GLU A 853 9.81 -13.76 -9.35
C GLU A 853 8.77 -12.78 -9.94
N THR A 854 9.03 -11.47 -9.90
CA THR A 854 8.07 -10.43 -10.32
C THR A 854 7.99 -10.31 -11.85
N PRO A 855 6.87 -10.69 -12.50
CA PRO A 855 6.76 -10.63 -13.97
C PRO A 855 6.74 -9.20 -14.52
N LYS A 856 6.36 -8.21 -13.70
CA LYS A 856 6.47 -6.78 -14.06
C LYS A 856 7.93 -6.35 -14.20
N LEU A 857 8.81 -6.75 -13.28
CA LEU A 857 10.24 -6.44 -13.34
C LEU A 857 10.88 -7.02 -14.61
N VAL A 858 10.57 -8.28 -14.93
CA VAL A 858 11.02 -8.92 -16.18
C VAL A 858 10.58 -8.12 -17.40
N ARG A 859 9.31 -7.68 -17.46
CA ARG A 859 8.78 -6.87 -18.57
C ARG A 859 9.54 -5.55 -18.75
N GLU A 860 9.71 -4.76 -17.68
CA GLU A 860 10.36 -3.45 -17.78
C GLU A 860 11.86 -3.60 -18.07
N MET A 861 12.55 -4.58 -17.47
CA MET A 861 13.95 -4.90 -17.78
C MET A 861 14.16 -5.22 -19.27
N PHE A 862 13.34 -6.12 -19.84
CA PHE A 862 13.44 -6.45 -21.27
C PHE A 862 12.97 -5.29 -22.17
N SER A 863 12.00 -4.47 -21.74
CA SER A 863 11.60 -3.27 -22.49
C SER A 863 12.74 -2.25 -22.55
N LEU A 864 13.42 -2.00 -21.43
CA LEU A 864 14.57 -1.10 -21.37
C LEU A 864 15.72 -1.61 -22.23
N LEU A 865 16.02 -2.92 -22.16
CA LEU A 865 17.03 -3.56 -23.01
C LEU A 865 16.71 -3.41 -24.51
N VAL A 866 15.46 -3.64 -24.92
CA VAL A 866 15.02 -3.47 -26.32
C VAL A 866 15.18 -2.03 -26.78
N ARG A 867 14.85 -1.02 -25.95
CA ARG A 867 15.06 0.40 -26.27
C ARG A 867 16.54 0.74 -26.49
N GLN A 868 17.45 0.17 -25.67
CA GLN A 868 18.89 0.41 -25.86
C GLN A 868 19.47 -0.18 -27.16
N TYR A 869 18.83 -1.19 -27.76
CA TYR A 869 19.21 -1.74 -29.07
C TYR A 869 18.43 -1.09 -30.23
N ASP A 870 17.10 -1.03 -30.20
CA ASP A 870 16.23 -0.48 -31.26
C ASP A 870 16.03 1.05 -31.14
N SER A 871 17.09 1.78 -30.80
CA SER A 871 16.97 3.23 -30.59
C SER A 871 16.77 4.03 -31.90
N VAL A 872 17.02 3.40 -33.06
CA VAL A 872 16.64 3.92 -34.39
C VAL A 872 15.14 3.73 -34.64
N GLY A 873 14.59 2.52 -34.43
CA GLY A 873 13.16 2.28 -34.61
C GLY A 873 12.31 3.06 -33.60
N GLU A 874 12.82 3.26 -32.39
CA GLU A 874 12.21 4.15 -31.39
C GLU A 874 12.13 5.60 -31.88
N LEU A 875 13.21 6.13 -32.44
CA LEU A 875 13.27 7.48 -33.00
C LEU A 875 12.29 7.65 -34.17
N VAL A 876 12.18 6.66 -35.07
CA VAL A 876 11.18 6.66 -36.16
C VAL A 876 9.76 6.71 -35.60
N ARG A 877 9.44 5.86 -34.61
CA ARG A 877 8.11 5.81 -33.95
C ARG A 877 7.77 7.09 -33.15
N ALA A 878 8.78 7.88 -32.76
CA ALA A 878 8.60 9.19 -32.14
C ALA A 878 8.37 10.29 -33.20
N LEU A 879 9.14 10.28 -34.30
CA LEU A 879 8.98 11.21 -35.41
C LEU A 879 7.60 11.08 -36.08
N GLU A 880 7.04 9.86 -36.20
CA GLU A 880 5.66 9.63 -36.66
C GLU A 880 4.58 10.31 -35.80
N LYS A 881 4.91 10.66 -34.54
CA LYS A 881 4.03 11.33 -33.57
C LYS A 881 4.45 12.76 -33.26
N THR A 882 5.39 13.30 -34.03
CA THR A 882 5.91 14.66 -33.85
C THR A 882 5.06 15.65 -34.63
N TYR A 883 4.65 16.73 -33.97
CA TYR A 883 3.89 17.81 -34.57
C TYR A 883 4.59 19.14 -34.31
N VAL A 884 4.72 19.96 -35.36
CA VAL A 884 5.54 21.17 -35.31
C VAL A 884 4.65 22.39 -35.46
N ILE A 885 4.75 23.32 -34.52
CA ILE A 885 3.91 24.53 -34.44
C ILE A 885 4.73 25.81 -34.51
N ASN A 886 4.08 26.94 -34.72
CA ASN A 886 4.72 28.25 -34.58
C ASN A 886 4.82 28.62 -33.09
N ALA A 887 5.95 29.19 -32.63
CA ALA A 887 6.06 29.64 -31.22
C ALA A 887 4.94 30.61 -30.78
N LYS A 888 4.33 31.37 -31.70
CA LYS A 888 3.19 32.24 -31.38
C LYS A 888 1.96 31.49 -30.85
N THR A 889 1.80 30.20 -31.17
CA THR A 889 0.69 29.35 -30.71
C THR A 889 1.09 28.38 -29.59
N LYS A 890 2.27 28.57 -28.97
CA LYS A 890 2.79 27.76 -27.83
C LYS A 890 1.79 27.75 -26.67
N ASN A 891 1.17 28.90 -26.38
CA ASN A 891 0.14 29.04 -25.34
C ASN A 891 -1.19 28.37 -25.70
N ASP A 892 -1.64 28.47 -26.95
CA ASP A 892 -2.90 27.85 -27.39
C ASP A 892 -2.81 26.31 -27.34
N ALA A 893 -1.64 25.77 -27.75
CA ALA A 893 -1.33 24.34 -27.61
C ALA A 893 -1.29 23.91 -26.13
N ALA A 894 -0.75 24.73 -25.22
CA ALA A 894 -0.75 24.45 -23.79
C ALA A 894 -2.17 24.45 -23.18
N LEU A 895 -3.06 25.34 -23.65
CA LEU A 895 -4.48 25.35 -23.23
C LEU A 895 -5.24 24.13 -23.77
N MET A 896 -5.00 23.75 -25.03
CA MET A 896 -5.52 22.51 -25.62
C MET A 896 -5.08 21.28 -24.82
N TRP A 897 -3.81 21.23 -24.40
CA TRP A 897 -3.27 20.17 -23.55
C TRP A 897 -4.00 20.03 -22.21
N VAL A 898 -4.38 21.13 -21.55
CA VAL A 898 -5.13 21.07 -20.29
C VAL A 898 -6.50 20.42 -20.51
N GLY A 899 -7.26 20.84 -21.52
CA GLY A 899 -8.55 20.20 -21.83
C GLY A 899 -8.40 18.72 -22.22
N LEU A 900 -7.38 18.39 -23.01
CA LEU A 900 -7.10 17.01 -23.41
C LEU A 900 -6.68 16.12 -22.23
N SER A 901 -5.92 16.66 -21.26
CA SER A 901 -5.58 15.93 -20.03
C SER A 901 -6.79 15.68 -19.13
N GLN A 902 -7.71 16.64 -19.01
CA GLN A 902 -8.96 16.49 -18.26
C GLN A 902 -9.84 15.40 -18.89
N ILE A 903 -10.04 15.42 -20.22
CA ILE A 903 -10.77 14.38 -20.93
C ILE A 903 -10.11 13.01 -20.71
N ARG A 904 -8.78 12.90 -20.86
CA ARG A 904 -8.03 11.65 -20.64
C ARG A 904 -8.15 11.13 -19.20
N ALA A 905 -8.19 12.01 -18.21
CA ALA A 905 -8.39 11.66 -16.80
C ALA A 905 -9.80 11.16 -16.49
N LEU A 906 -10.81 11.58 -17.26
CA LEU A 906 -12.20 11.11 -17.13
C LEU A 906 -12.48 9.78 -17.86
N LEU A 907 -11.76 9.47 -18.96
CA LEU A 907 -11.94 8.21 -19.71
C LEU A 907 -11.95 6.90 -18.90
N PRO A 908 -11.13 6.71 -17.83
CA PRO A 908 -11.16 5.50 -17.02
C PRO A 908 -12.11 5.57 -15.81
N VAL A 909 -12.82 6.68 -15.61
CA VAL A 909 -13.76 6.92 -14.51
C VAL A 909 -15.19 6.54 -14.94
N GLN A 910 -16.00 6.06 -13.99
CA GLN A 910 -17.42 5.79 -14.26
C GLN A 910 -18.22 7.11 -14.26
N MET A 911 -18.52 7.63 -15.44
CA MET A 911 -19.27 8.88 -15.65
C MET A 911 -20.59 8.94 -14.86
N SER A 912 -20.72 9.93 -13.97
CA SER A 912 -21.98 10.36 -13.34
C SER A 912 -22.45 11.70 -13.92
N GLU A 913 -23.39 12.39 -13.26
CA GLU A 913 -23.82 13.74 -13.65
C GLU A 913 -22.71 14.79 -13.43
N GLU A 914 -21.83 14.61 -12.45
CA GLU A 914 -20.72 15.55 -12.18
C GLU A 914 -19.67 15.50 -13.30
N GLU A 915 -19.25 14.31 -13.74
CA GLU A 915 -18.31 14.13 -14.86
C GLU A 915 -18.94 14.51 -16.21
N GLN A 916 -20.25 14.26 -16.41
CA GLN A 916 -20.98 14.77 -17.58
C GLN A 916 -21.09 16.31 -17.59
N GLY A 917 -20.97 16.96 -16.44
CA GLY A 917 -20.86 18.42 -16.30
C GLY A 917 -19.43 18.97 -16.43
N LEU A 918 -18.44 18.10 -16.64
CA LEU A 918 -17.03 18.43 -16.86
C LEU A 918 -16.54 18.13 -18.29
N MET A 919 -17.24 17.24 -19.01
CA MET A 919 -16.96 16.81 -20.38
C MET A 919 -17.65 17.69 -21.45
#